data_AF-G0LK75-F1
#
_entry.id   AF-G0LK75-F1
#
_cell.length_a   1.000
_cell.length_b   1.000
_cell.length_c   1.000
_cell.angle_alpha   90.00
_cell.angle_beta   90.00
_cell.angle_gamma   90.00
#
_symmetry.space_group_name_H-M   'P 1'
#
loop_
_entity.id
_entity.type
_entity.pdbx_description
1 polymer ?
#
loop_
_entity_poly.entity_id
_entity_poly.type
_entity_poly.pdbx_seq_one_letter_code
_entity_poly.pdbx_strand_id
1 'polypeptide(L)'
;MLQNRRRIAAGCWAVAGLPILASFVQATVALLETTVTVIPLIGSLTRFLWSISVFRVAGNIFRSSSTIVFILFVLIALAWTAQGVGLFALRHRVITLGATGFVTLFLVLFELVYLPVASAGLPAIQTAGFLFVPIGTAAMSWAASLVFDWSITLDSEATKALSTAREDTQEALTTFNSQIERVVGEQVQSSLKTIAPEAVTAFESQCSEFRDRCQAVQDEADAVVDGSTSSRERHDTAAQLQADAAKLNDVAGETATRVISTLERQVEDKINERYSDVHYVSRFSREYTIRNLRTHNSVSLPTIDEPTIQIGGSQHEIATRLTETIEADPDGLAAVAGAIDTIDTHLDAIEQTLQTHEESIAESLDAAQRAIETATANLDELEGPAQERLEAYLLEGRTPESSTGESLPTKPTVDDYREEALKTLHECRFDAAIQSADAAETEAREIVQIAEFFGQSVTATIEYGSGSIPVPSSIDATLVERLRVPFEQSYYIEYEVAEGVLNITESNNPETESTGGDATTNSTGAEYSGTVDSTGEHAALTGGNPQDAEVPHDDVLYVLGELQANAASQRGKSTVELQTEQLPAKFIKSAVLNEIKSFAERQGDVVHVAVPSNPPPGFLSIEVADGVSPRRVMKQLQSVYA
;
A
#
# COMPACT_ATOMS: atom_id res chain seq x y z
N MET A 1 -36.49 -3.64 60.09
CA MET A 1 -35.41 -2.68 60.43
C MET A 1 -35.72 -1.22 60.04
N LEU A 2 -36.38 -0.96 58.89
CA LEU A 2 -36.73 0.39 58.38
C LEU A 2 -37.50 1.28 59.36
N GLN A 3 -38.52 0.74 60.04
CA GLN A 3 -39.28 1.48 61.05
C GLN A 3 -38.43 1.89 62.27
N ASN A 4 -37.39 1.11 62.59
CA ASN A 4 -36.51 1.42 63.72
C ASN A 4 -35.59 2.59 63.39
N ARG A 5 -35.03 2.65 62.18
CA ARG A 5 -34.18 3.76 61.73
C ARG A 5 -34.93 5.09 61.66
N ARG A 6 -36.18 5.09 61.18
CA ARG A 6 -37.02 6.30 61.19
C ARG A 6 -37.34 6.80 62.60
N ARG A 7 -37.59 5.89 63.55
CA ARG A 7 -37.84 6.24 64.95
C ARG A 7 -36.58 6.79 65.63
N ILE A 8 -35.41 6.21 65.35
CA ILE A 8 -34.13 6.71 65.85
C ILE A 8 -33.85 8.10 65.27
N ALA A 9 -34.02 8.30 63.95
CA ALA A 9 -33.83 9.60 63.32
C ALA A 9 -34.79 10.67 63.87
N ALA A 10 -36.07 10.32 64.08
CA ALA A 10 -37.05 11.21 64.73
C ALA A 10 -36.66 11.53 66.18
N GLY A 11 -36.16 10.56 66.93
CA GLY A 11 -35.63 10.76 68.28
C GLY A 11 -34.45 11.73 68.30
N CYS A 12 -33.46 11.51 67.43
CA CYS A 12 -32.29 12.39 67.30
C CYS A 12 -32.68 13.81 66.87
N TRP A 13 -33.59 13.97 65.89
CA TRP A 13 -34.08 15.28 65.45
C TRP A 13 -34.83 16.02 66.57
N ALA A 14 -35.68 15.30 67.32
CA ALA A 14 -36.42 15.88 68.44
C ALA A 14 -35.49 16.30 69.59
N VAL A 15 -34.49 15.49 69.92
CA VAL A 15 -33.47 15.81 70.95
C VAL A 15 -32.66 17.03 70.53
N ALA A 16 -32.23 17.12 69.26
CA ALA A 16 -31.55 18.30 68.72
C ALA A 16 -32.45 19.55 68.75
N GLY A 17 -33.76 19.39 68.61
CA GLY A 17 -34.72 20.50 68.63
C GLY A 17 -34.89 21.17 70.00
N LEU A 18 -34.66 20.45 71.11
CA LEU A 18 -34.92 20.98 72.45
C LEU A 18 -34.12 22.25 72.77
N PRO A 19 -32.78 22.29 72.57
CA PRO A 19 -32.01 23.51 72.82
C PRO A 19 -32.31 24.61 71.81
N ILE A 20 -32.56 24.26 70.54
CA ILE A 20 -32.89 25.21 69.47
C ILE A 20 -34.21 25.92 69.78
N LEU A 21 -35.24 25.18 70.20
CA LEU A 21 -36.54 25.75 70.60
C LEU A 21 -36.41 26.63 71.85
N ALA A 22 -35.58 26.23 72.82
CA ALA A 22 -35.32 27.06 74.01
C ALA A 22 -34.68 28.40 73.63
N SER A 23 -33.65 28.40 72.78
CA SER A 23 -33.00 29.62 72.29
C SER A 23 -33.91 30.43 71.36
N PHE A 24 -34.75 29.78 70.56
CA PHE A 24 -35.76 30.43 69.72
C PHE A 24 -36.77 31.20 70.58
N VAL A 25 -37.36 30.55 71.58
CA VAL A 25 -38.31 31.21 72.49
C VAL A 25 -37.63 32.39 73.19
N GLN A 26 -36.39 32.23 73.66
CA GLN A 26 -35.62 33.34 74.24
C GLN A 26 -35.41 34.49 73.24
N ALA A 27 -35.05 34.19 71.98
CA ALA A 27 -34.84 35.17 70.92
C ALA A 27 -36.13 35.92 70.56
N THR A 28 -37.24 35.20 70.39
CA THR A 28 -38.55 35.78 70.05
C THR A 28 -39.07 36.68 71.17
N VAL A 29 -38.88 36.27 72.42
CA VAL A 29 -39.25 37.08 73.59
C VAL A 29 -38.41 38.34 73.71
N ALA A 30 -37.10 38.24 73.45
CA ALA A 30 -36.21 39.39 73.43
C ALA A 30 -36.54 40.36 72.27
N LEU A 31 -36.95 39.85 71.11
CA LEU A 31 -37.34 40.66 69.95
C LEU A 31 -38.71 41.36 70.11
N LEU A 32 -39.66 40.73 70.82
CA LEU A 32 -41.03 41.24 70.98
C LEU A 32 -41.26 42.02 72.28
N GLU A 33 -40.23 42.18 73.13
CA GLU A 33 -40.29 42.87 74.43
C GLU A 33 -41.47 42.45 75.36
N THR A 34 -41.96 41.21 75.23
CA THR A 34 -43.15 40.72 75.94
C THR A 34 -42.79 39.80 77.12
N THR A 35 -43.49 39.90 78.24
CA THR A 35 -43.27 39.05 79.42
C THR A 35 -44.02 37.71 79.27
N VAL A 36 -43.28 36.62 79.09
CA VAL A 36 -43.85 35.27 78.93
C VAL A 36 -44.26 34.70 80.28
N THR A 37 -45.55 34.82 80.59
CA THR A 37 -46.18 34.13 81.73
C THR A 37 -47.33 33.21 81.32
N VAL A 38 -47.54 32.92 80.02
CA VAL A 38 -48.80 32.31 79.55
C VAL A 38 -48.65 30.95 78.82
N ILE A 39 -47.48 30.30 78.80
CA ILE A 39 -47.34 28.96 78.18
C ILE A 39 -47.07 27.88 79.26
N PRO A 40 -48.07 27.05 79.63
CA PRO A 40 -48.02 26.20 80.83
C PRO A 40 -46.99 25.06 80.77
N LEU A 41 -46.69 24.50 79.60
CA LEU A 41 -45.69 23.42 79.47
C LEU A 41 -44.24 23.93 79.60
N ILE A 42 -43.96 25.15 79.16
CA ILE A 42 -42.63 25.79 79.22
C ILE A 42 -42.37 26.33 80.64
N GLY A 43 -43.42 26.73 81.37
CA GLY A 43 -43.34 27.24 82.75
C GLY A 43 -42.80 26.23 83.77
N SER A 44 -43.00 24.93 83.55
CA SER A 44 -42.46 23.86 84.41
C SER A 44 -40.96 23.66 84.20
N LEU A 45 -40.53 23.57 82.93
CA LEU A 45 -39.13 23.37 82.55
C LEU A 45 -38.27 24.60 82.89
N THR A 46 -38.81 25.79 82.70
CA THR A 46 -38.12 27.06 83.03
C THR A 46 -37.90 27.22 84.53
N ARG A 47 -38.83 26.80 85.39
CA ARG A 47 -38.62 26.83 86.86
C ARG A 47 -37.50 25.88 87.31
N PHE A 48 -37.40 24.70 86.71
CA PHE A 48 -36.31 23.75 86.99
C PHE A 48 -34.96 24.21 86.43
N LEU A 49 -34.95 24.85 85.26
CA LEU A 49 -33.72 25.41 84.67
C LEU A 49 -33.24 26.66 85.43
N TRP A 50 -34.14 27.48 85.96
CA TRP A 50 -33.81 28.67 86.76
C TRP A 50 -33.28 28.37 88.17
N SER A 51 -33.37 27.11 88.64
CA SER A 51 -32.74 26.68 89.90
C SER A 51 -31.23 26.42 89.73
N ILE A 52 -30.73 26.35 88.50
CA ILE A 52 -29.31 26.16 88.18
C ILE A 52 -28.71 27.54 87.83
N SER A 53 -27.62 27.91 88.51
CA SER A 53 -27.00 29.24 88.41
C SER A 53 -26.56 29.60 86.98
N VAL A 54 -26.12 28.61 86.21
CA VAL A 54 -25.64 28.78 84.82
C VAL A 54 -26.72 29.36 83.90
N PHE A 55 -27.97 28.87 83.98
CA PHE A 55 -29.05 29.34 83.10
C PHE A 55 -29.52 30.76 83.43
N ARG A 56 -29.39 31.19 84.70
CA ARG A 56 -29.67 32.58 85.09
C ARG A 56 -28.65 33.55 84.50
N VAL A 57 -27.37 33.19 84.59
CA VAL A 57 -26.26 33.99 84.01
C VAL A 57 -26.39 34.03 82.49
N ALA A 58 -26.65 32.89 81.86
CA ALA A 58 -26.89 32.78 80.42
C ALA A 58 -28.05 33.68 79.96
N GLY A 59 -29.19 33.66 80.65
CA GLY A 59 -30.35 34.50 80.31
C GLY A 59 -30.06 36.01 80.32
N ASN A 60 -29.16 36.47 81.21
CA ASN A 60 -28.75 37.87 81.25
C ASN A 60 -27.82 38.24 80.09
N ILE A 61 -26.83 37.38 79.79
CA ILE A 61 -25.90 37.58 78.66
C ILE A 61 -26.66 37.60 77.32
N PHE A 62 -27.64 36.71 77.19
CA PHE A 62 -28.48 36.64 76.00
C PHE A 62 -29.30 37.92 75.80
N ARG A 63 -29.91 38.48 76.85
CA ARG A 63 -30.66 39.75 76.76
C ARG A 63 -29.78 40.95 76.38
N SER A 64 -28.49 40.91 76.68
CA SER A 64 -27.53 41.95 76.27
C SER A 64 -26.99 41.78 74.85
N SER A 65 -27.41 40.74 74.11
CA SER A 65 -26.94 40.46 72.75
C SER A 65 -27.61 41.35 71.70
N SER A 66 -26.97 41.50 70.54
CA SER A 66 -27.49 42.28 69.40
C SER A 66 -28.73 41.64 68.77
N THR A 67 -29.63 42.46 68.23
CA THR A 67 -30.81 42.03 67.44
C THR A 67 -30.45 41.05 66.32
N ILE A 68 -29.27 41.18 65.71
CA ILE A 68 -28.77 40.28 64.66
C ILE A 68 -28.63 38.84 65.20
N VAL A 69 -28.17 38.69 66.45
CA VAL A 69 -28.03 37.38 67.10
C VAL A 69 -29.39 36.72 67.27
N PHE A 70 -30.42 37.48 67.66
CA PHE A 70 -31.78 36.96 67.80
C PHE A 70 -32.36 36.51 66.46
N ILE A 71 -32.16 37.29 65.39
CA ILE A 71 -32.57 36.91 64.02
C ILE A 71 -31.88 35.61 63.59
N LEU A 72 -30.59 35.44 63.88
CA LEU A 72 -29.85 34.21 63.55
C LEU A 72 -30.40 32.98 64.30
N PHE A 73 -30.76 33.09 65.58
CA PHE A 73 -31.42 31.99 66.31
C PHE A 73 -32.79 31.64 65.73
N VAL A 74 -33.55 32.64 65.24
CA VAL A 74 -34.81 32.40 64.53
C VAL A 74 -34.58 31.66 63.21
N LEU A 75 -33.57 32.06 62.42
CA LEU A 75 -33.20 31.37 61.18
C LEU A 75 -32.75 29.93 61.43
N ILE A 76 -31.99 29.69 62.50
CA ILE A 76 -31.56 28.33 62.88
C ILE A 76 -32.77 27.46 63.25
N ALA A 77 -33.77 28.00 63.95
CA ALA A 77 -35.00 27.28 64.26
C ALA A 77 -35.83 26.97 62.99
N LEU A 78 -35.87 27.90 62.04
CA LEU A 78 -36.47 27.66 60.72
C LEU A 78 -35.70 26.58 59.95
N ALA A 79 -34.37 26.57 59.99
CA ALA A 79 -33.55 25.54 59.36
C ALA A 79 -33.73 24.17 60.02
N TRP A 80 -33.84 24.08 61.34
CA TRP A 80 -34.18 22.83 62.03
C TRP A 80 -35.57 22.32 61.65
N THR A 81 -36.53 23.24 61.46
CA THR A 81 -37.87 22.91 60.96
C THR A 81 -37.79 22.42 59.52
N ALA A 82 -37.03 23.11 58.65
CA ALA A 82 -36.80 22.72 57.27
C ALA A 82 -36.08 21.35 57.17
N GLN A 83 -35.16 21.05 58.08
CA GLN A 83 -34.54 19.74 58.21
C GLN A 83 -35.58 18.67 58.55
N GLY A 84 -36.50 18.94 59.49
CA GLY A 84 -37.59 18.02 59.84
C GLY A 84 -38.57 17.80 58.68
N VAL A 85 -38.95 18.86 57.97
CA VAL A 85 -39.78 18.80 56.76
C VAL A 85 -39.06 18.00 55.67
N GLY A 86 -37.76 18.25 55.47
CA GLY A 86 -36.89 17.52 54.55
C GLY A 86 -36.82 16.02 54.85
N LEU A 87 -36.68 15.64 56.12
CA LEU A 87 -36.65 14.25 56.58
C LEU A 87 -38.00 13.56 56.40
N PHE A 88 -39.07 14.13 56.96
CA PHE A 88 -40.30 13.38 57.18
C PHE A 88 -41.39 13.63 56.13
N ALA A 89 -41.47 14.84 55.57
CA ALA A 89 -42.50 15.22 54.61
C ALA A 89 -42.01 15.09 53.17
N LEU A 90 -40.88 15.72 52.83
CA LEU A 90 -40.36 15.75 51.46
C LEU A 90 -39.46 14.54 51.14
N ARG A 91 -38.84 13.94 52.16
CA ARG A 91 -37.83 12.87 52.02
C ARG A 91 -36.72 13.23 51.03
N HIS A 92 -36.28 14.49 51.05
CA HIS A 92 -35.30 15.03 50.11
C HIS A 92 -33.92 15.17 50.77
N ARG A 93 -32.95 14.38 50.32
CA ARG A 93 -31.61 14.28 50.93
C ARG A 93 -30.84 15.60 50.91
N VAL A 94 -30.76 16.26 49.75
CA VAL A 94 -30.01 17.52 49.58
C VAL A 94 -30.54 18.64 50.47
N ILE A 95 -31.86 18.90 50.47
CA ILE A 95 -32.51 19.90 51.32
C ILE A 95 -32.24 19.60 52.81
N THR A 96 -32.32 18.33 53.20
CA THR A 96 -32.09 17.90 54.58
C THR A 96 -30.65 18.11 55.01
N LEU A 97 -29.68 17.70 54.19
CA LEU A 97 -28.25 17.90 54.49
C LEU A 97 -27.87 19.38 54.49
N GLY A 98 -28.41 20.17 53.56
CA GLY A 98 -28.23 21.62 53.54
C GLY A 98 -28.81 22.30 54.80
N ALA A 99 -30.02 21.91 55.21
CA ALA A 99 -30.65 22.40 56.45
C ALA A 99 -29.88 21.94 57.70
N THR A 100 -29.37 20.71 57.72
CA THR A 100 -28.50 20.18 58.80
C THR A 100 -27.22 21.01 58.93
N GLY A 101 -26.58 21.33 57.79
CA GLY A 101 -25.41 22.20 57.73
C GLY A 101 -25.69 23.63 58.18
N PHE A 102 -26.92 24.14 57.99
CA PHE A 102 -27.30 25.43 58.55
C PHE A 102 -27.58 25.34 60.08
N VAL A 103 -28.14 24.23 60.55
CA VAL A 103 -28.37 23.99 62.00
C VAL A 103 -27.06 23.93 62.78
N THR A 104 -25.94 23.48 62.19
CA THR A 104 -24.63 23.52 62.87
C THR A 104 -24.14 24.95 63.17
N LEU A 105 -24.68 25.98 62.49
CA LEU A 105 -24.42 27.37 62.85
C LEU A 105 -24.86 27.68 64.29
N PHE A 106 -25.82 26.93 64.84
CA PHE A 106 -26.18 26.97 66.25
C PHE A 106 -24.97 26.79 67.15
N LEU A 107 -24.04 25.89 66.81
CA LEU A 107 -22.85 25.66 67.61
C LEU A 107 -22.00 26.92 67.69
N VAL A 108 -21.69 27.51 66.54
CA VAL A 108 -20.85 28.71 66.46
C VAL A 108 -21.52 29.89 67.14
N LEU A 109 -22.82 30.09 66.90
CA LEU A 109 -23.58 31.20 67.46
C LEU A 109 -23.76 31.07 68.98
N PHE A 110 -24.04 29.86 69.47
CA PHE A 110 -24.20 29.58 70.89
C PHE A 110 -22.89 29.80 71.64
N GLU A 111 -21.78 29.28 71.14
CA GLU A 111 -20.46 29.50 71.74
C GLU A 111 -20.10 31.00 71.74
N LEU A 112 -20.32 31.71 70.63
CA LEU A 112 -20.01 33.15 70.53
C LEU A 112 -20.79 33.98 71.56
N VAL A 113 -22.07 33.67 71.76
CA VAL A 113 -22.95 34.41 72.69
C VAL A 113 -22.67 34.05 74.14
N TYR A 114 -22.40 32.78 74.42
CA TYR A 114 -22.31 32.26 75.78
C TYR A 114 -20.89 32.04 76.30
N LEU A 115 -19.84 32.33 75.52
CA LEU A 115 -18.45 32.30 75.98
C LEU A 115 -18.22 33.06 77.30
N PRO A 116 -18.85 34.22 77.57
CA PRO A 116 -18.69 34.93 78.84
C PRO A 116 -19.20 34.17 80.08
N VAL A 117 -19.99 33.11 79.91
CA VAL A 117 -20.42 32.24 81.02
C VAL A 117 -19.23 31.53 81.67
N ALA A 118 -18.16 31.24 80.91
CA ALA A 118 -16.97 30.57 81.42
C ALA A 118 -16.20 31.41 82.46
N SER A 119 -16.29 32.74 82.38
CA SER A 119 -15.65 33.67 83.33
C SER A 119 -16.55 34.09 84.49
N ALA A 120 -17.79 33.59 84.58
CA ALA A 120 -18.79 34.02 85.55
C ALA A 120 -18.73 33.34 86.93
N GLY A 121 -17.65 32.61 87.25
CA GLY A 121 -17.43 31.99 88.57
C GLY A 121 -18.36 30.82 88.91
N LEU A 122 -18.86 30.10 87.90
CA LEU A 122 -19.80 28.99 88.03
C LEU A 122 -19.08 27.64 88.24
N PRO A 123 -19.74 26.61 88.83
CA PRO A 123 -19.15 25.29 88.98
C PRO A 123 -18.75 24.68 87.62
N ALA A 124 -17.50 24.20 87.51
CA ALA A 124 -16.92 23.74 86.24
C ALA A 124 -17.75 22.67 85.51
N ILE A 125 -18.36 21.74 86.25
CA ILE A 125 -19.21 20.68 85.69
C ILE A 125 -20.47 21.26 85.03
N GLN A 126 -21.06 22.31 85.60
CA GLN A 126 -22.26 22.94 85.05
C GLN A 126 -21.93 23.80 83.83
N THR A 127 -20.81 24.53 83.87
CA THR A 127 -20.31 25.29 82.71
C THR A 127 -19.96 24.36 81.56
N ALA A 128 -19.22 23.28 81.82
CA ALA A 128 -18.89 22.27 80.81
C ALA A 128 -20.16 21.65 80.23
N GLY A 129 -21.10 21.20 81.06
CA GLY A 129 -22.36 20.62 80.62
C GLY A 129 -23.19 21.58 79.74
N PHE A 130 -23.16 22.88 80.04
CA PHE A 130 -23.84 23.90 79.25
C PHE A 130 -23.17 24.17 77.90
N LEU A 131 -21.83 24.21 77.84
CA LEU A 131 -21.08 24.36 76.59
C LEU A 131 -21.12 23.08 75.71
N PHE A 132 -21.40 21.90 76.28
CA PHE A 132 -21.61 20.69 75.49
C PHE A 132 -22.98 20.62 74.79
N VAL A 133 -23.96 21.45 75.20
CA VAL A 133 -25.31 21.48 74.59
C VAL A 133 -25.27 21.73 73.08
N PRO A 134 -24.56 22.75 72.54
CA PRO A 134 -24.46 22.95 71.10
C PRO A 134 -23.79 21.78 70.36
N ILE A 135 -22.78 21.16 70.95
CA ILE A 135 -22.08 19.99 70.36
C ILE A 135 -23.05 18.81 70.27
N GLY A 136 -23.77 18.50 71.36
CA GLY A 136 -24.79 17.45 71.37
C GLY A 136 -25.92 17.73 70.39
N THR A 137 -26.33 18.99 70.25
CA THR A 137 -27.36 19.43 69.30
C THR A 137 -26.93 19.20 67.85
N ALA A 138 -25.71 19.62 67.49
CA ALA A 138 -25.15 19.41 66.16
C ALA A 138 -24.97 17.91 65.86
N ALA A 139 -24.41 17.15 66.81
CA ALA A 139 -24.22 15.70 66.66
C ALA A 139 -25.54 14.97 66.46
N MET A 140 -26.58 15.31 67.23
CA MET A 140 -27.91 14.70 67.11
C MET A 140 -28.62 15.12 65.81
N SER A 141 -28.43 16.36 65.35
CA SER A 141 -28.94 16.82 64.05
C SER A 141 -28.29 16.04 62.89
N TRP A 142 -26.98 15.85 62.90
CA TRP A 142 -26.29 15.01 61.91
C TRP A 142 -26.66 13.53 62.02
N ALA A 143 -26.77 12.99 63.24
CA ALA A 143 -27.21 11.61 63.45
C ALA A 143 -28.62 11.38 62.90
N ALA A 144 -29.54 12.34 63.05
CA ALA A 144 -30.87 12.27 62.47
C ALA A 144 -30.82 12.16 60.93
N SER A 145 -29.99 12.98 60.28
CA SER A 145 -29.85 13.00 58.83
C SER A 145 -29.12 11.78 58.26
N LEU A 146 -28.13 11.24 58.98
CA LEU A 146 -27.34 10.09 58.53
C LEU A 146 -28.01 8.74 58.79
N VAL A 147 -28.78 8.61 59.89
CA VAL A 147 -29.50 7.38 60.24
C VAL A 147 -30.81 7.25 59.45
N PHE A 148 -31.33 8.35 58.91
CA PHE A 148 -32.54 8.35 58.10
C PHE A 148 -32.36 7.51 56.83
N ASP A 149 -33.44 6.83 56.43
CA ASP A 149 -33.43 5.96 55.26
C ASP A 149 -33.69 6.76 53.98
N TRP A 150 -32.63 6.93 53.18
CA TRP A 150 -32.64 7.65 51.90
C TRP A 150 -32.90 6.76 50.68
N SER A 151 -33.34 5.52 50.88
CA SER A 151 -33.60 4.53 49.81
C SER A 151 -34.36 5.09 48.60
N ILE A 152 -35.44 5.85 48.83
CA ILE A 152 -36.26 6.43 47.75
C ILE A 152 -35.48 7.43 46.88
N THR A 153 -34.70 8.32 47.50
CA THR A 153 -33.89 9.32 46.76
C THR A 153 -32.71 8.66 46.06
N LEU A 154 -32.06 7.70 46.72
CA LEU A 154 -30.93 6.97 46.14
C LEU A 154 -31.36 6.13 44.94
N ASP A 155 -32.54 5.49 45.01
CA ASP A 155 -33.09 4.72 43.89
C ASP A 155 -33.44 5.63 42.72
N SER A 156 -33.97 6.84 42.97
CA SER A 156 -34.23 7.83 41.90
C SER A 156 -32.94 8.37 41.28
N GLU A 157 -31.93 8.68 42.09
CA GLU A 157 -30.61 9.13 41.62
C GLU A 157 -29.91 8.02 40.82
N ALA A 158 -29.95 6.77 41.31
CA ALA A 158 -29.43 5.60 40.62
C ALA A 158 -30.14 5.36 39.28
N THR A 159 -31.48 5.42 39.24
CA THR A 159 -32.25 5.26 38.00
C THR A 159 -31.87 6.31 36.96
N LYS A 160 -31.68 7.57 37.40
CA LYS A 160 -31.22 8.65 36.53
C LYS A 160 -29.81 8.39 36.00
N ALA A 161 -28.87 8.01 36.87
CA ALA A 161 -27.50 7.69 36.48
C ALA A 161 -27.43 6.51 35.49
N LEU A 162 -28.21 5.45 35.71
CA LEU A 162 -28.31 4.31 34.77
C LEU A 162 -28.93 4.73 33.43
N SER A 163 -29.95 5.59 33.44
CA SER A 163 -30.53 6.15 32.20
C SER A 163 -29.49 6.92 31.40
N THR A 164 -28.72 7.81 32.06
CA THR A 164 -27.65 8.56 31.40
C THR A 164 -26.53 7.64 30.92
N ALA A 165 -26.14 6.63 31.70
CA ALA A 165 -25.15 5.64 31.28
C ALA A 165 -25.57 4.90 29.99
N ARG A 166 -26.84 4.51 29.88
CA ARG A 166 -27.38 3.88 28.66
C ARG A 166 -27.37 4.83 27.47
N GLU A 167 -27.78 6.09 27.69
CA GLU A 167 -27.78 7.13 26.65
C GLU A 167 -26.36 7.40 26.13
N ASP A 168 -25.41 7.66 27.03
CA ASP A 168 -24.01 7.91 26.70
C ASP A 168 -23.38 6.71 25.96
N THR A 169 -23.70 5.48 26.37
CA THR A 169 -23.18 4.27 25.72
C THR A 169 -23.78 4.07 24.33
N GLN A 170 -25.08 4.38 24.15
CA GLN A 170 -25.74 4.30 22.86
C GLN A 170 -25.22 5.37 21.88
N GLU A 171 -24.96 6.58 22.39
CA GLU A 171 -24.33 7.66 21.63
C GLU A 171 -22.90 7.27 21.22
N ALA A 172 -22.13 6.67 22.13
CA ALA A 172 -20.78 6.15 21.84
C ALA A 172 -20.81 5.11 20.72
N LEU A 173 -21.71 4.13 20.79
CA LEU A 173 -21.90 3.10 19.75
C LEU A 173 -22.31 3.71 18.40
N THR A 174 -23.23 4.68 18.42
CA THR A 174 -23.71 5.33 17.19
C THR A 174 -22.60 6.15 16.54
N THR A 175 -21.84 6.90 17.34
CA THR A 175 -20.70 7.70 16.87
C THR A 175 -19.61 6.81 16.29
N PHE A 176 -19.24 5.74 17.01
CA PHE A 176 -18.24 4.78 16.54
C PHE A 176 -18.66 4.07 15.25
N ASN A 177 -19.86 3.47 15.22
CA ASN A 177 -20.33 2.71 14.06
C ASN A 177 -20.56 3.61 12.85
N SER A 178 -21.09 4.82 13.01
CA SER A 178 -21.30 5.74 11.88
C SER A 178 -19.97 6.20 11.24
N GLN A 179 -18.93 6.41 12.05
CA GLN A 179 -17.60 6.74 11.52
C GLN A 179 -16.96 5.56 10.79
N ILE A 180 -17.07 4.36 11.36
CA ILE A 180 -16.58 3.12 10.75
C ILE A 180 -17.32 2.84 9.42
N GLU A 181 -18.65 2.89 9.41
CA GLU A 181 -19.47 2.59 8.24
C GLU A 181 -19.28 3.61 7.11
N ARG A 182 -19.01 4.88 7.46
CA ARG A 182 -18.72 5.93 6.49
C ARG A 182 -17.46 5.62 5.67
N VAL A 183 -16.41 5.10 6.30
CA VAL A 183 -15.10 4.90 5.66
C VAL A 183 -14.91 3.45 5.20
N VAL A 184 -15.35 2.49 6.02
CA VAL A 184 -15.09 1.05 5.87
C VAL A 184 -16.41 0.27 5.88
N GLY A 185 -17.24 0.52 4.86
CA GLY A 185 -18.48 -0.23 4.63
C GLY A 185 -18.24 -1.71 4.31
N GLU A 186 -19.31 -2.53 4.34
CA GLU A 186 -19.22 -3.99 4.14
C GLU A 186 -18.54 -4.38 2.81
N GLN A 187 -18.85 -3.65 1.73
CA GLN A 187 -18.25 -3.89 0.42
C GLN A 187 -16.74 -3.64 0.43
N VAL A 188 -16.29 -2.56 1.09
CA VAL A 188 -14.87 -2.22 1.24
C VAL A 188 -14.15 -3.31 2.03
N GLN A 189 -14.73 -3.78 3.14
CA GLN A 189 -14.17 -4.88 3.93
C GLN A 189 -14.02 -6.16 3.10
N SER A 190 -15.04 -6.51 2.31
CA SER A 190 -14.99 -7.71 1.47
C SER A 190 -13.88 -7.65 0.43
N SER A 191 -13.70 -6.50 -0.24
CA SER A 191 -12.63 -6.32 -1.23
C SER A 191 -11.25 -6.33 -0.58
N LEU A 192 -11.08 -5.60 0.54
CA LEU A 192 -9.80 -5.56 1.25
C LEU A 192 -9.41 -6.93 1.83
N LYS A 193 -10.37 -7.79 2.15
CA LYS A 193 -10.13 -9.14 2.66
C LYS A 193 -9.40 -10.04 1.65
N THR A 194 -9.52 -9.76 0.35
CA THR A 194 -8.81 -10.48 -0.71
C THR A 194 -7.30 -10.23 -0.65
N ILE A 195 -6.88 -9.01 -0.29
CA ILE A 195 -5.46 -8.63 -0.24
C ILE A 195 -4.88 -8.74 1.17
N ALA A 196 -5.61 -8.24 2.16
CA ALA A 196 -5.15 -8.09 3.53
C ALA A 196 -6.11 -8.79 4.51
N PRO A 197 -6.29 -10.12 4.41
CA PRO A 197 -7.24 -10.86 5.24
C PRO A 197 -6.95 -10.73 6.75
N GLU A 198 -5.67 -10.71 7.12
CA GLU A 198 -5.23 -10.54 8.51
C GLU A 198 -5.55 -9.15 9.05
N ALA A 199 -5.40 -8.11 8.21
CA ALA A 199 -5.69 -6.73 8.58
C ALA A 199 -7.20 -6.52 8.82
N VAL A 200 -8.03 -7.04 7.91
CA VAL A 200 -9.49 -7.00 8.06
C VAL A 200 -9.95 -7.78 9.29
N THR A 201 -9.36 -8.95 9.57
CA THR A 201 -9.68 -9.73 10.76
C THR A 201 -9.30 -9.00 12.05
N ALA A 202 -8.12 -8.36 12.09
CA ALA A 202 -7.69 -7.55 13.22
C ALA A 202 -8.60 -6.34 13.44
N PHE A 203 -9.02 -5.68 12.36
CA PHE A 203 -10.00 -4.60 12.36
C PHE A 203 -11.36 -5.06 12.91
N GLU A 204 -11.92 -6.15 12.39
CA GLU A 204 -13.18 -6.75 12.87
C GLU A 204 -13.11 -7.06 14.37
N SER A 205 -11.98 -7.61 14.84
CA SER A 205 -11.74 -7.90 16.25
C SER A 205 -11.73 -6.63 17.12
N GLN A 206 -11.08 -5.55 16.67
CA GLN A 206 -11.06 -4.28 17.41
C GLN A 206 -12.43 -3.60 17.45
N CYS A 207 -13.18 -3.68 16.35
CA CYS A 207 -14.57 -3.23 16.32
C CYS A 207 -15.45 -4.03 17.27
N SER A 208 -15.30 -5.36 17.32
CA SER A 208 -15.99 -6.21 18.29
C SER A 208 -15.64 -5.82 19.72
N GLU A 209 -14.35 -5.67 20.04
CA GLU A 209 -13.90 -5.32 21.39
C GLU A 209 -14.53 -4.01 21.90
N PHE A 210 -14.61 -2.99 21.05
CA PHE A 210 -15.28 -1.73 21.44
C PHE A 210 -16.78 -1.94 21.66
N ARG A 211 -17.46 -2.66 20.77
CA ARG A 211 -18.89 -2.98 20.92
C ARG A 211 -19.16 -3.79 22.17
N ASP A 212 -18.32 -4.77 22.47
CA ASP A 212 -18.43 -5.63 23.65
C ASP A 212 -18.23 -4.83 24.94
N ARG A 213 -17.33 -3.84 24.95
CA ARG A 213 -17.17 -2.92 26.10
C ARG A 213 -18.41 -2.06 26.33
N CYS A 214 -19.01 -1.54 25.27
CA CYS A 214 -20.28 -0.81 25.37
C CYS A 214 -21.41 -1.72 25.84
N GLN A 215 -21.52 -2.92 25.27
CA GLN A 215 -22.54 -3.90 25.66
C GLN A 215 -22.38 -4.32 27.13
N ALA A 216 -21.15 -4.52 27.61
CA ALA A 216 -20.89 -4.85 29.01
C ALA A 216 -21.42 -3.78 29.98
N VAL A 217 -21.30 -2.48 29.64
CA VAL A 217 -21.86 -1.40 30.45
C VAL A 217 -23.39 -1.42 30.43
N GLN A 218 -24.02 -1.73 29.29
CA GLN A 218 -25.48 -1.86 29.19
C GLN A 218 -25.99 -3.07 29.98
N ASP A 219 -25.36 -4.23 29.82
CA ASP A 219 -25.71 -5.46 30.53
C ASP A 219 -25.55 -5.29 32.05
N GLU A 220 -24.49 -4.63 32.50
CA GLU A 220 -24.29 -4.32 33.92
C GLU A 220 -25.33 -3.32 34.42
N ALA A 221 -25.68 -2.30 33.61
CA ALA A 221 -26.74 -1.36 33.95
C ALA A 221 -28.13 -2.02 34.05
N ASP A 222 -28.40 -3.06 33.27
CA ASP A 222 -29.63 -3.86 33.36
C ASP A 222 -29.62 -4.78 34.58
N ALA A 223 -28.48 -5.43 34.85
CA ALA A 223 -28.31 -6.29 36.03
C ALA A 223 -28.49 -5.51 37.35
N VAL A 224 -28.06 -4.25 37.42
CA VAL A 224 -28.24 -3.38 38.60
C VAL A 224 -29.72 -3.01 38.83
N VAL A 225 -30.53 -2.94 37.78
CA VAL A 225 -31.99 -2.68 37.89
C VAL A 225 -32.71 -3.90 38.45
N ASP A 226 -32.34 -5.10 38.00
CA ASP A 226 -33.02 -6.35 38.36
C ASP A 226 -32.47 -7.00 39.66
N GLY A 227 -31.30 -6.55 40.13
CA GLY A 227 -30.61 -7.10 41.29
C GLY A 227 -31.24 -6.76 42.64
N SER A 228 -31.12 -7.67 43.61
CA SER A 228 -31.60 -7.48 44.99
C SER A 228 -30.61 -6.70 45.89
N THR A 229 -29.87 -5.73 45.31
CA THR A 229 -28.83 -4.94 45.98
C THR A 229 -29.41 -3.78 46.78
N SER A 230 -28.68 -3.34 47.81
CA SER A 230 -29.12 -2.21 48.63
C SER A 230 -29.19 -0.91 47.81
N SER A 231 -30.08 0.03 48.14
CA SER A 231 -30.19 1.32 47.42
C SER A 231 -28.89 2.12 47.37
N ARG A 232 -28.01 1.96 48.38
CA ARG A 232 -26.71 2.64 48.42
C ARG A 232 -25.73 2.03 47.44
N GLU A 233 -25.64 0.71 47.43
CA GLU A 233 -24.81 -0.05 46.50
C GLU A 233 -25.27 0.17 45.06
N ARG A 234 -26.59 0.13 44.81
CA ARG A 234 -27.16 0.47 43.49
C ARG A 234 -26.78 1.87 43.02
N HIS A 235 -26.84 2.87 43.91
CA HIS A 235 -26.43 4.23 43.58
C HIS A 235 -24.92 4.33 43.27
N ASP A 236 -24.08 3.71 44.09
CA ASP A 236 -22.63 3.79 43.92
C ASP A 236 -22.19 3.07 42.62
N THR A 237 -22.76 1.90 42.32
CA THR A 237 -22.54 1.20 41.03
C THR A 237 -23.08 2.01 39.84
N ALA A 238 -24.30 2.57 39.94
CA ALA A 238 -24.87 3.39 38.88
C ALA A 238 -24.01 4.64 38.56
N ALA A 239 -23.44 5.28 39.59
CA ALA A 239 -22.53 6.40 39.40
C ALA A 239 -21.22 5.99 38.72
N GLN A 240 -20.70 4.80 39.03
CA GLN A 240 -19.52 4.26 38.35
C GLN A 240 -19.82 3.95 36.87
N LEU A 241 -20.93 3.27 36.59
CA LEU A 241 -21.37 2.97 35.23
C LEU A 241 -21.59 4.24 34.39
N GLN A 242 -22.18 5.28 34.99
CA GLN A 242 -22.31 6.58 34.34
C GLN A 242 -20.94 7.17 33.98
N ALA A 243 -19.98 7.12 34.91
CA ALA A 243 -18.63 7.63 34.65
C ALA A 243 -17.90 6.83 33.56
N ASP A 244 -18.08 5.51 33.51
CA ASP A 244 -17.45 4.66 32.51
C ASP A 244 -18.12 4.81 31.13
N ALA A 245 -19.45 4.95 31.08
CA ALA A 245 -20.19 5.29 29.85
C ALA A 245 -19.77 6.65 29.29
N ALA A 246 -19.65 7.67 30.14
CA ALA A 246 -19.19 9.00 29.72
C ALA A 246 -17.77 8.97 29.13
N LYS A 247 -16.86 8.19 29.72
CA LYS A 247 -15.52 7.97 29.15
C LYS A 247 -15.58 7.29 27.79
N LEU A 248 -16.43 6.27 27.63
CA LEU A 248 -16.60 5.57 26.35
C LEU A 248 -17.13 6.52 25.26
N ASN A 249 -18.08 7.39 25.60
CA ASN A 249 -18.61 8.39 24.68
C ASN A 249 -17.54 9.40 24.25
N ASP A 250 -16.75 9.91 25.20
CA ASP A 250 -15.67 10.87 24.93
C ASP A 250 -14.60 10.30 23.98
N VAL A 251 -14.24 9.02 24.13
CA VAL A 251 -13.21 8.37 23.32
C VAL A 251 -13.74 7.66 22.07
N ALA A 252 -15.04 7.66 21.81
CA ALA A 252 -15.66 6.87 20.73
C ALA A 252 -15.11 7.26 19.35
N GLY A 253 -15.08 8.57 19.06
CA GLY A 253 -14.57 9.09 17.79
C GLY A 253 -13.07 8.84 17.62
N GLU A 254 -12.26 9.12 18.66
CA GLU A 254 -10.81 8.86 18.61
C GLU A 254 -10.51 7.37 18.44
N THR A 255 -11.30 6.51 19.08
CA THR A 255 -11.17 5.05 18.93
C THR A 255 -11.49 4.60 17.51
N ALA A 256 -12.55 5.10 16.89
CA ALA A 256 -12.84 4.79 15.49
C ALA A 256 -11.71 5.25 14.56
N THR A 257 -11.21 6.49 14.69
CA THR A 257 -10.07 6.98 13.89
C THR A 257 -8.80 6.15 14.10
N ARG A 258 -8.51 5.72 15.33
CA ARG A 258 -7.37 4.85 15.63
C ARG A 258 -7.51 3.47 14.99
N VAL A 259 -8.70 2.89 15.01
CA VAL A 259 -8.98 1.59 14.38
C VAL A 259 -8.84 1.70 12.86
N ILE A 260 -9.40 2.75 12.25
CA ILE A 260 -9.30 3.03 10.80
C ILE A 260 -7.83 3.23 10.39
N SER A 261 -7.09 4.11 11.06
CA SER A 261 -5.67 4.35 10.74
C SER A 261 -4.75 3.14 10.98
N THR A 262 -5.16 2.21 11.84
CA THR A 262 -4.46 0.93 11.98
C THR A 262 -4.73 0.03 10.78
N LEU A 263 -5.97 -0.01 10.28
CA LEU A 263 -6.33 -0.72 9.07
C LEU A 263 -5.62 -0.13 7.85
N GLU A 264 -5.65 1.19 7.67
CA GLU A 264 -4.96 1.91 6.57
C GLU A 264 -3.50 1.48 6.48
N ARG A 265 -2.75 1.63 7.57
CA ARG A 265 -1.33 1.24 7.61
C ARG A 265 -1.09 -0.23 7.26
N GLN A 266 -1.92 -1.14 7.79
CA GLN A 266 -1.78 -2.56 7.49
C GLN A 266 -2.12 -2.91 6.04
N VAL A 267 -3.07 -2.18 5.45
CA VAL A 267 -3.42 -2.30 4.03
C VAL A 267 -2.30 -1.75 3.16
N GLU A 268 -1.73 -0.59 3.49
CA GLU A 268 -0.55 -0.01 2.82
C GLU A 268 0.64 -0.98 2.84
N ASP A 269 0.95 -1.57 3.99
CA ASP A 269 2.02 -2.57 4.12
C ASP A 269 1.80 -3.75 3.15
N LYS A 270 0.55 -4.24 3.04
CA LYS A 270 0.20 -5.34 2.14
C LYS A 270 0.18 -4.96 0.66
N ILE A 271 -0.24 -3.74 0.36
CA ILE A 271 -0.16 -3.16 -0.99
C ILE A 271 1.30 -3.08 -1.42
N ASN A 272 2.17 -2.58 -0.55
CA ASN A 272 3.60 -2.51 -0.81
C ASN A 272 4.19 -3.92 -0.99
N GLU A 273 3.83 -4.89 -0.15
CA GLU A 273 4.30 -6.27 -0.32
C GLU A 273 3.88 -6.90 -1.65
N ARG A 274 2.62 -6.70 -2.07
CA ARG A 274 2.06 -7.35 -3.27
C ARG A 274 2.40 -6.64 -4.57
N TYR A 275 2.41 -5.32 -4.58
CA TYR A 275 2.47 -4.53 -5.80
C TYR A 275 3.77 -3.74 -5.97
N SER A 276 4.70 -3.73 -5.02
CA SER A 276 5.97 -2.99 -5.22
C SER A 276 6.87 -3.65 -6.25
N ASP A 277 6.75 -4.95 -6.45
CA ASP A 277 7.69 -5.76 -7.22
C ASP A 277 6.97 -6.57 -8.30
N VAL A 278 6.48 -5.88 -9.32
CA VAL A 278 5.83 -6.51 -10.48
C VAL A 278 6.88 -6.79 -11.55
N HIS A 279 7.54 -7.95 -11.43
CA HIS A 279 8.45 -8.49 -12.44
C HIS A 279 8.01 -9.88 -12.86
N TYR A 280 8.13 -10.18 -14.16
CA TYR A 280 7.81 -11.48 -14.73
C TYR A 280 9.08 -12.11 -15.28
N VAL A 281 9.37 -13.35 -14.88
CA VAL A 281 10.54 -14.11 -15.32
C VAL A 281 10.07 -15.22 -16.22
N SER A 282 10.65 -15.32 -17.42
CA SER A 282 10.34 -16.38 -18.37
C SER A 282 10.89 -17.73 -17.92
N ARG A 283 10.43 -18.82 -18.55
CA ARG A 283 11.02 -20.16 -18.41
C ARG A 283 12.51 -20.19 -18.80
N PHE A 284 12.95 -19.22 -19.61
CA PHE A 284 14.34 -19.06 -20.04
C PHE A 284 15.19 -18.26 -19.04
N SER A 285 14.68 -18.03 -17.82
CA SER A 285 15.39 -17.36 -16.72
C SER A 285 15.84 -15.92 -17.05
N ARG A 286 15.05 -15.21 -17.86
CA ARG A 286 15.25 -13.78 -18.15
C ARG A 286 13.96 -13.01 -17.87
N GLU A 287 14.12 -11.78 -17.41
CA GLU A 287 13.02 -10.90 -17.06
C GLU A 287 12.41 -10.23 -18.31
N TYR A 288 11.09 -10.07 -18.32
CA TYR A 288 10.39 -9.33 -19.37
C TYR A 288 10.44 -7.82 -19.16
N THR A 289 10.61 -7.06 -20.25
CA THR A 289 10.50 -5.60 -20.26
C THR A 289 9.04 -5.19 -20.46
N ILE A 290 8.23 -5.30 -19.40
CA ILE A 290 6.76 -5.06 -19.46
C ILE A 290 6.39 -3.68 -20.02
N ARG A 291 7.26 -2.68 -19.89
CA ARG A 291 7.06 -1.34 -20.47
C ARG A 291 6.83 -1.35 -21.99
N ASN A 292 7.38 -2.34 -22.68
CA ASN A 292 7.24 -2.50 -24.12
C ASN A 292 5.92 -3.19 -24.53
N LEU A 293 5.17 -3.75 -23.58
CA LEU A 293 3.89 -4.41 -23.81
C LEU A 293 2.78 -3.37 -24.05
N ARG A 294 2.73 -2.78 -25.25
CA ARG A 294 1.90 -1.60 -25.57
C ARG A 294 0.42 -1.66 -25.16
N THR A 295 -0.18 -2.85 -25.15
CA THR A 295 -1.60 -3.05 -24.81
C THR A 295 -1.85 -3.13 -23.30
N HIS A 296 -0.83 -3.43 -22.51
CA HIS A 296 -0.97 -3.68 -21.07
C HIS A 296 0.06 -2.92 -20.21
N ASN A 297 0.88 -2.05 -20.81
CA ASN A 297 1.90 -1.27 -20.09
C ASN A 297 1.32 -0.13 -19.24
N SER A 298 0.00 0.07 -19.25
CA SER A 298 -0.67 1.00 -18.37
C SER A 298 -2.06 0.52 -17.98
N VAL A 299 -2.50 0.90 -16.79
CA VAL A 299 -3.84 0.61 -16.26
C VAL A 299 -4.54 1.93 -15.91
N SER A 300 -5.80 2.05 -16.30
CA SER A 300 -6.67 3.16 -15.90
C SER A 300 -7.53 2.68 -14.74
N LEU A 301 -7.52 3.42 -13.64
CA LEU A 301 -8.30 3.10 -12.45
C LEU A 301 -9.41 4.15 -12.31
N PRO A 302 -10.66 3.83 -12.64
CA PRO A 302 -11.75 4.80 -12.62
C PRO A 302 -12.04 5.38 -11.24
N THR A 303 -11.65 4.66 -10.18
CA THR A 303 -11.85 5.05 -8.78
C THR A 303 -10.74 5.93 -8.22
N ILE A 304 -9.63 6.12 -8.95
CA ILE A 304 -8.49 6.93 -8.53
C ILE A 304 -8.30 8.03 -9.58
N ASP A 305 -8.74 9.24 -9.24
CA ASP A 305 -8.74 10.41 -10.13
C ASP A 305 -7.31 10.87 -10.43
N GLU A 306 -6.65 10.30 -11.44
CA GLU A 306 -5.30 10.70 -11.88
C GLU A 306 -4.92 10.03 -13.22
N PRO A 307 -3.79 10.39 -13.86
CA PRO A 307 -3.41 9.79 -15.14
C PRO A 307 -3.13 8.29 -14.99
N THR A 308 -3.33 7.54 -16.09
CA THR A 308 -3.07 6.09 -16.19
C THR A 308 -1.75 5.68 -15.55
N ILE A 309 -1.81 4.68 -14.67
CA ILE A 309 -0.64 4.14 -13.97
C ILE A 309 0.18 3.32 -14.94
N GLN A 310 1.49 3.58 -15.02
CA GLN A 310 2.41 2.83 -15.87
C GLN A 310 2.89 1.55 -15.15
N ILE A 311 2.98 0.45 -15.89
CA ILE A 311 3.37 -0.87 -15.39
C ILE A 311 4.70 -1.29 -16.02
N GLY A 312 5.67 -1.61 -15.16
CA GLY A 312 6.98 -2.16 -15.54
C GLY A 312 8.15 -1.17 -15.42
N GLY A 313 9.36 -1.71 -15.20
CA GLY A 313 10.60 -0.96 -15.01
C GLY A 313 11.02 -0.83 -13.54
N SER A 314 12.12 -0.12 -13.28
CA SER A 314 12.73 0.01 -11.93
C SER A 314 11.90 0.82 -10.92
N GLN A 315 10.83 1.48 -11.36
CA GLN A 315 9.91 2.24 -10.53
C GLN A 315 8.50 1.95 -11.02
N HIS A 316 7.88 0.96 -10.40
CA HIS A 316 6.48 0.63 -10.61
C HIS A 316 5.61 1.54 -9.73
N GLU A 317 4.55 2.12 -10.30
CA GLU A 317 3.78 3.17 -9.63
C GLU A 317 2.53 2.66 -8.89
N ILE A 318 2.09 1.40 -9.06
CA ILE A 318 0.81 0.94 -8.48
C ILE A 318 0.82 1.06 -6.95
N ALA A 319 1.82 0.49 -6.27
CA ALA A 319 1.88 0.52 -4.81
C ALA A 319 1.91 1.96 -4.27
N THR A 320 2.72 2.83 -4.88
CA THR A 320 2.81 4.25 -4.53
C THR A 320 1.48 4.96 -4.70
N ARG A 321 0.81 4.81 -5.85
CA ARG A 321 -0.47 5.48 -6.14
C ARG A 321 -1.59 5.00 -5.22
N LEU A 322 -1.67 3.70 -4.96
CA LEU A 322 -2.66 3.15 -4.03
C LEU A 322 -2.44 3.69 -2.61
N THR A 323 -1.18 3.76 -2.16
CA THR A 323 -0.83 4.31 -0.84
C THR A 323 -1.14 5.81 -0.74
N GLU A 324 -0.74 6.60 -1.75
CA GLU A 324 -1.06 8.04 -1.83
C GLU A 324 -2.57 8.30 -1.82
N THR A 325 -3.36 7.42 -2.45
CA THR A 325 -4.83 7.51 -2.46
C THR A 325 -5.41 7.31 -1.05
N ILE A 326 -4.86 6.37 -0.27
CA ILE A 326 -5.27 6.14 1.12
C ILE A 326 -4.95 7.36 1.98
N GLU A 327 -3.78 7.98 1.80
CA GLU A 327 -3.36 9.14 2.60
C GLU A 327 -4.09 10.44 2.22
N ALA A 328 -4.42 10.64 0.94
CA ALA A 328 -4.92 11.91 0.42
C ALA A 328 -6.45 12.08 0.53
N ASP A 329 -7.22 10.99 0.47
CA ASP A 329 -8.69 11.02 0.42
C ASP A 329 -9.31 10.39 1.68
N PRO A 330 -10.25 11.06 2.38
CA PRO A 330 -11.04 10.44 3.44
C PRO A 330 -11.80 9.17 3.02
N ASP A 331 -12.07 8.98 1.71
CA ASP A 331 -12.70 7.78 1.15
C ASP A 331 -11.69 6.86 0.43
N GLY A 332 -10.37 7.07 0.66
CA GLY A 332 -9.28 6.41 -0.04
C GLY A 332 -9.29 4.88 0.05
N LEU A 333 -9.68 4.30 1.20
CA LEU A 333 -9.83 2.84 1.34
C LEU A 333 -10.88 2.26 0.39
N ALA A 334 -11.98 2.99 0.15
CA ALA A 334 -13.03 2.56 -0.78
C ALA A 334 -12.56 2.66 -2.24
N ALA A 335 -11.83 3.72 -2.58
CA ALA A 335 -11.23 3.90 -3.89
C ALA A 335 -10.22 2.78 -4.22
N VAL A 336 -9.35 2.46 -3.26
CA VAL A 336 -8.40 1.34 -3.36
C VAL A 336 -9.12 -0.01 -3.46
N ALA A 337 -10.13 -0.25 -2.62
CA ALA A 337 -10.94 -1.47 -2.69
C ALA A 337 -11.59 -1.70 -4.07
N GLY A 338 -12.01 -0.63 -4.76
CA GLY A 338 -12.52 -0.71 -6.13
C GLY A 338 -11.43 -0.89 -7.19
N ALA A 339 -10.24 -0.34 -6.96
CA ALA A 339 -9.11 -0.43 -7.89
C ALA A 339 -8.44 -1.81 -7.91
N ILE A 340 -8.38 -2.47 -6.75
CA ILE A 340 -7.69 -3.76 -6.54
C ILE A 340 -8.09 -4.82 -7.58
N ASP A 341 -9.40 -5.03 -7.79
CA ASP A 341 -9.90 -6.05 -8.70
C ASP A 341 -9.52 -5.74 -10.17
N THR A 342 -9.50 -4.46 -10.52
CA THR A 342 -9.07 -3.98 -11.84
C THR A 342 -7.57 -4.22 -12.03
N ILE A 343 -6.76 -3.97 -11.00
CA ILE A 343 -5.31 -4.20 -11.03
C ILE A 343 -5.02 -5.68 -11.15
N ASP A 344 -5.59 -6.52 -10.29
CA ASP A 344 -5.35 -7.96 -10.30
C ASP A 344 -5.78 -8.57 -11.64
N THR A 345 -6.96 -8.20 -12.17
CA THR A 345 -7.41 -8.63 -13.50
C THR A 345 -6.42 -8.21 -14.61
N HIS A 346 -5.86 -7.02 -14.51
CA HIS A 346 -4.90 -6.51 -15.48
C HIS A 346 -3.54 -7.22 -15.39
N LEU A 347 -3.07 -7.53 -14.18
CA LEU A 347 -1.84 -8.30 -13.96
C LEU A 347 -2.00 -9.74 -14.47
N ASP A 348 -3.14 -10.38 -14.19
CA ASP A 348 -3.48 -11.71 -14.72
C ASP A 348 -3.51 -11.71 -16.26
N ALA A 349 -4.05 -10.65 -16.87
CA ALA A 349 -4.06 -10.50 -18.33
C ALA A 349 -2.64 -10.35 -18.93
N ILE A 350 -1.74 -9.66 -18.22
CA ILE A 350 -0.32 -9.60 -18.60
C ILE A 350 0.28 -11.01 -18.56
N GLU A 351 0.15 -11.71 -17.43
CA GLU A 351 0.70 -13.05 -17.26
C GLU A 351 0.20 -14.02 -18.34
N GLN A 352 -1.11 -14.01 -18.59
CA GLN A 352 -1.72 -14.86 -19.63
C GLN A 352 -1.19 -14.53 -21.03
N THR A 353 -1.01 -13.24 -21.34
CA THR A 353 -0.45 -12.80 -22.63
C THR A 353 1.00 -13.26 -22.79
N LEU A 354 1.82 -13.09 -21.75
CA LEU A 354 3.21 -13.55 -21.73
C LEU A 354 3.30 -15.07 -21.94
N GLN A 355 2.52 -15.84 -21.17
CA GLN A 355 2.52 -17.30 -21.23
C GLN A 355 2.11 -17.82 -22.62
N THR A 356 1.08 -17.22 -23.21
CA THR A 356 0.57 -17.63 -24.54
C THR A 356 1.62 -17.47 -25.63
N HIS A 357 2.30 -16.31 -25.66
CA HIS A 357 3.34 -16.06 -26.67
C HIS A 357 4.61 -16.86 -26.39
N GLU A 358 4.99 -17.01 -25.12
CA GLU A 358 6.16 -17.78 -24.72
C GLU A 358 6.03 -19.27 -25.09
N GLU A 359 4.84 -19.85 -24.96
CA GLU A 359 4.58 -21.25 -25.33
C GLU A 359 4.79 -21.48 -26.82
N SER A 360 4.21 -20.64 -27.68
CA SER A 360 4.39 -20.75 -29.13
C SER A 360 5.87 -20.64 -29.55
N ILE A 361 6.62 -19.72 -28.96
CA ILE A 361 8.04 -19.53 -29.28
C ILE A 361 8.87 -20.71 -28.78
N ALA A 362 8.59 -21.19 -27.57
CA ALA A 362 9.28 -22.35 -27.02
C ALA A 362 9.08 -23.61 -27.87
N GLU A 363 7.87 -23.83 -28.40
CA GLU A 363 7.58 -24.96 -29.29
C GLU A 363 8.44 -24.93 -30.57
N SER A 364 8.53 -23.77 -31.24
CA SER A 364 9.36 -23.60 -32.44
C SER A 364 10.86 -23.78 -32.14
N LEU A 365 11.34 -23.23 -31.01
CA LEU A 365 12.76 -23.37 -30.62
C LEU A 365 13.11 -24.82 -30.22
N ASP A 366 12.22 -25.52 -29.52
CA ASP A 366 12.42 -26.94 -29.19
C ASP A 366 12.38 -27.82 -30.45
N ALA A 367 11.54 -27.47 -31.44
CA ALA A 367 11.51 -28.16 -32.73
C ALA A 367 12.80 -27.94 -33.54
N ALA A 368 13.33 -26.71 -33.56
CA ALA A 368 14.62 -26.39 -34.15
C ALA A 368 15.76 -27.20 -33.50
N GLN A 369 15.80 -27.25 -32.17
CA GLN A 369 16.80 -28.01 -31.43
C GLN A 369 16.72 -29.53 -31.73
N ARG A 370 15.51 -30.10 -31.73
CA ARG A 370 15.27 -31.51 -32.09
C ARG A 370 15.69 -31.81 -33.54
N ALA A 371 15.48 -30.86 -34.45
CA ALA A 371 15.94 -30.99 -35.83
C ALA A 371 17.47 -31.02 -35.90
N ILE A 372 18.18 -30.11 -35.21
CA ILE A 372 19.65 -30.16 -35.14
C ILE A 372 20.15 -31.49 -34.57
N GLU A 373 19.53 -32.01 -33.50
CA GLU A 373 19.89 -33.33 -32.93
C GLU A 373 19.67 -34.48 -33.93
N THR A 374 18.59 -34.42 -34.69
CA THR A 374 18.30 -35.39 -35.75
C THR A 374 19.32 -35.30 -36.88
N ALA A 375 19.71 -34.09 -37.28
CA ALA A 375 20.76 -33.88 -38.28
C ALA A 375 22.11 -34.43 -37.80
N THR A 376 22.49 -34.18 -36.54
CA THR A 376 23.71 -34.76 -35.96
C THR A 376 23.66 -36.28 -36.00
N ALA A 377 22.55 -36.91 -35.59
CA ALA A 377 22.41 -38.37 -35.64
C ALA A 377 22.51 -38.93 -37.07
N ASN A 378 21.95 -38.25 -38.08
CA ASN A 378 22.08 -38.65 -39.48
C ASN A 378 23.50 -38.49 -40.01
N LEU A 379 24.24 -37.46 -39.57
CA LEU A 379 25.64 -37.27 -39.94
C LEU A 379 26.56 -38.30 -39.27
N ASP A 380 26.25 -38.72 -38.04
CA ASP A 380 26.98 -39.78 -37.31
C ASP A 380 26.91 -41.16 -38.01
N GLU A 381 25.97 -41.36 -38.94
CA GLU A 381 25.91 -42.57 -39.79
C GLU A 381 26.98 -42.56 -40.89
N LEU A 382 27.54 -41.41 -41.21
CA LEU A 382 28.58 -41.28 -42.23
C LEU A 382 29.96 -41.67 -41.68
N GLU A 383 30.82 -42.19 -42.55
CA GLU A 383 32.18 -42.58 -42.17
C GLU A 383 33.23 -41.57 -42.64
N GLY A 384 34.23 -41.33 -41.77
CA GLY A 384 35.50 -40.73 -42.14
C GLY A 384 35.41 -39.28 -42.67
N PRO A 385 36.22 -38.92 -43.69
CA PRO A 385 36.27 -37.56 -44.23
C PRO A 385 34.92 -36.98 -44.69
N ALA A 386 33.96 -37.82 -45.08
CA ALA A 386 32.62 -37.37 -45.49
C ALA A 386 31.82 -36.80 -44.31
N GLN A 387 31.82 -37.49 -43.17
CA GLN A 387 31.20 -37.02 -41.92
C GLN A 387 31.83 -35.70 -41.47
N GLU A 388 33.15 -35.68 -41.30
CA GLU A 388 33.90 -34.52 -40.80
C GLU A 388 33.64 -33.28 -41.65
N ARG A 389 33.53 -33.45 -42.98
CA ARG A 389 33.29 -32.32 -43.89
C ARG A 389 31.88 -31.78 -43.79
N LEU A 390 30.87 -32.66 -43.71
CA LEU A 390 29.48 -32.24 -43.57
C LEU A 390 29.20 -31.63 -42.19
N GLU A 391 29.77 -32.17 -41.12
CA GLU A 391 29.72 -31.54 -39.80
C GLU A 391 30.37 -30.16 -39.81
N ALA A 392 31.54 -30.01 -40.43
CA ALA A 392 32.20 -28.72 -40.56
C ALA A 392 31.33 -27.69 -41.31
N TYR A 393 30.58 -28.12 -42.33
CA TYR A 393 29.69 -27.24 -43.08
C TYR A 393 28.40 -26.90 -42.32
N LEU A 394 27.68 -27.91 -41.85
CA LEU A 394 26.32 -27.76 -41.32
C LEU A 394 26.30 -27.42 -39.83
N LEU A 395 27.21 -28.00 -39.03
CA LEU A 395 27.22 -27.84 -37.58
C LEU A 395 28.24 -26.79 -37.09
N GLU A 396 29.40 -26.69 -37.74
CA GLU A 396 30.43 -25.71 -37.36
C GLU A 396 30.37 -24.40 -38.16
N GLY A 397 29.57 -24.34 -39.23
CA GLY A 397 29.41 -23.14 -40.07
C GLY A 397 30.66 -22.78 -40.90
N ARG A 398 31.59 -23.72 -41.13
CA ARG A 398 32.78 -23.52 -41.97
C ARG A 398 32.44 -23.69 -43.46
N THR A 399 31.44 -22.93 -43.91
CA THR A 399 30.88 -23.06 -45.25
C THR A 399 31.82 -22.46 -46.31
N PRO A 400 31.85 -23.04 -47.51
CA PRO A 400 32.58 -22.48 -48.63
C PRO A 400 31.74 -21.40 -49.32
N GLU A 401 32.36 -20.37 -49.91
CA GLU A 401 31.64 -19.32 -50.64
C GLU A 401 30.72 -19.94 -51.71
N SER A 402 29.42 -19.60 -51.61
CA SER A 402 28.37 -20.05 -52.51
C SER A 402 28.37 -19.23 -53.79
N SER A 403 28.24 -19.89 -54.94
CA SER A 403 28.16 -19.25 -56.25
C SER A 403 26.76 -18.67 -56.57
N THR A 404 25.73 -19.06 -55.81
CA THR A 404 24.33 -18.67 -56.05
C THR A 404 23.87 -17.48 -55.20
N GLY A 405 24.70 -17.00 -54.26
CA GLY A 405 24.36 -15.89 -53.36
C GLY A 405 23.45 -16.28 -52.18
N GLU A 406 22.89 -17.49 -52.18
CA GLU A 406 22.23 -18.08 -51.01
C GLU A 406 23.27 -18.76 -50.12
N SER A 407 23.25 -18.41 -48.83
CA SER A 407 24.10 -19.04 -47.82
C SER A 407 23.56 -20.44 -47.52
N LEU A 408 24.46 -21.40 -47.33
CA LEU A 408 24.11 -22.73 -46.84
C LEU A 408 23.45 -22.61 -45.46
N PRO A 409 22.43 -23.42 -45.14
CA PRO A 409 21.88 -23.39 -43.80
C PRO A 409 22.86 -23.98 -42.78
N THR A 410 23.04 -23.32 -41.64
CA THR A 410 24.03 -23.74 -40.62
C THR A 410 23.51 -23.62 -39.20
N LYS A 411 23.99 -24.51 -38.31
CA LYS A 411 23.67 -24.46 -36.88
C LYS A 411 24.02 -23.11 -36.25
N PRO A 412 25.15 -22.45 -36.53
CA PRO A 412 25.39 -21.08 -36.05
C PRO A 412 24.29 -20.10 -36.44
N THR A 413 23.77 -20.17 -37.68
CA THR A 413 22.62 -19.34 -38.09
C THR A 413 21.36 -19.66 -37.26
N VAL A 414 21.09 -20.94 -36.99
CA VAL A 414 19.98 -21.38 -36.11
C VAL A 414 20.15 -20.84 -34.69
N ASP A 415 21.36 -20.91 -34.14
CA ASP A 415 21.70 -20.40 -32.81
C ASP A 415 21.54 -18.87 -32.74
N ASP A 416 21.93 -18.13 -33.78
CA ASP A 416 21.72 -16.68 -33.91
C ASP A 416 20.23 -16.32 -33.94
N TYR A 417 19.43 -17.03 -34.75
CA TYR A 417 17.98 -16.82 -34.79
C TYR A 417 17.31 -17.15 -33.45
N ARG A 418 17.78 -18.20 -32.77
CA ARG A 418 17.32 -18.55 -31.42
C ARG A 418 17.66 -17.47 -30.40
N GLU A 419 18.88 -16.92 -30.43
CA GLU A 419 19.27 -15.83 -29.53
C GLU A 419 18.42 -14.57 -29.77
N GLU A 420 18.19 -14.20 -31.04
CA GLU A 420 17.35 -13.05 -31.40
C GLU A 420 15.88 -13.28 -31.01
N ALA A 421 15.34 -14.49 -31.21
CA ALA A 421 13.99 -14.85 -30.78
C ALA A 421 13.82 -14.67 -29.26
N LEU A 422 14.79 -15.17 -28.48
CA LEU A 422 14.77 -15.01 -27.03
C LEU A 422 14.93 -13.54 -26.64
N LYS A 423 15.83 -12.79 -27.25
CA LYS A 423 16.02 -11.37 -26.95
C LYS A 423 14.73 -10.57 -27.19
N THR A 424 14.15 -10.70 -28.38
CA THR A 424 12.92 -9.99 -28.76
C THR A 424 11.69 -10.43 -27.95
N LEU A 425 11.62 -11.70 -27.53
CA LEU A 425 10.62 -12.20 -26.58
C LEU A 425 10.66 -11.42 -25.26
N HIS A 426 11.83 -11.30 -24.64
CA HIS A 426 11.99 -10.57 -23.36
C HIS A 426 11.80 -9.06 -23.51
N GLU A 427 11.98 -8.52 -24.72
CA GLU A 427 11.62 -7.14 -25.06
C GLU A 427 10.12 -6.94 -25.33
N CYS A 428 9.28 -7.98 -25.17
CA CYS A 428 7.84 -7.99 -25.48
C CYS A 428 7.50 -7.67 -26.95
N ARG A 429 8.42 -7.98 -27.89
CA ARG A 429 8.22 -7.86 -29.34
C ARG A 429 7.84 -9.21 -29.95
N PHE A 430 6.67 -9.73 -29.55
CA PHE A 430 6.28 -11.12 -29.83
C PHE A 430 6.25 -11.48 -31.32
N ASP A 431 5.79 -10.58 -32.21
CA ASP A 431 5.77 -10.87 -33.65
C ASP A 431 7.17 -11.10 -34.23
N ALA A 432 8.15 -10.31 -33.78
CA ALA A 432 9.55 -10.48 -34.19
C ALA A 432 10.14 -11.77 -33.60
N ALA A 433 9.80 -12.07 -32.34
CA ALA A 433 10.26 -13.28 -31.67
C ALA A 433 9.74 -14.56 -32.33
N ILE A 434 8.45 -14.58 -32.71
CA ILE A 434 7.84 -15.67 -33.48
C ILE A 434 8.53 -15.80 -34.83
N GLN A 435 8.72 -14.70 -35.56
CA GLN A 435 9.40 -14.73 -36.86
C GLN A 435 10.82 -15.30 -36.77
N SER A 436 11.59 -14.90 -35.76
CA SER A 436 12.94 -15.44 -35.52
C SER A 436 12.92 -16.91 -35.10
N ALA A 437 11.96 -17.33 -34.28
CA ALA A 437 11.82 -18.73 -33.86
C ALA A 437 11.44 -19.65 -35.04
N ASP A 438 10.52 -19.19 -35.90
CA ASP A 438 10.12 -19.93 -37.11
C ASP A 438 11.24 -19.97 -38.15
N ALA A 439 12.07 -18.91 -38.24
CA ALA A 439 13.28 -18.92 -39.05
C ALA A 439 14.30 -19.94 -38.55
N ALA A 440 14.54 -20.02 -37.23
CA ALA A 440 15.39 -21.03 -36.61
C ALA A 440 14.89 -22.46 -36.92
N GLU A 441 13.58 -22.69 -36.80
CA GLU A 441 12.97 -23.98 -37.10
C GLU A 441 13.09 -24.35 -38.58
N THR A 442 12.85 -23.41 -39.49
CA THR A 442 12.95 -23.62 -40.94
C THR A 442 14.38 -23.97 -41.34
N GLU A 443 15.36 -23.18 -40.91
CA GLU A 443 16.78 -23.39 -41.15
C GLU A 443 17.24 -24.76 -40.60
N ALA A 444 16.80 -25.13 -39.38
CA ALA A 444 17.14 -26.42 -38.78
C ALA A 444 16.53 -27.61 -39.54
N ARG A 445 15.31 -27.48 -40.08
CA ARG A 445 14.69 -28.51 -40.94
C ARG A 445 15.44 -28.66 -42.26
N GLU A 446 15.95 -27.57 -42.84
CA GLU A 446 16.77 -27.65 -44.05
C GLU A 446 18.11 -28.37 -43.78
N ILE A 447 18.74 -28.13 -42.62
CA ILE A 447 19.92 -28.88 -42.19
C ILE A 447 19.62 -30.38 -42.07
N VAL A 448 18.47 -30.76 -41.50
CA VAL A 448 18.04 -32.17 -41.43
C VAL A 448 17.88 -32.76 -42.82
N GLN A 449 17.26 -32.06 -43.77
CA GLN A 449 17.07 -32.57 -45.14
C GLN A 449 18.41 -32.86 -45.82
N ILE A 450 19.40 -31.97 -45.65
CA ILE A 450 20.75 -32.19 -46.18
C ILE A 450 21.40 -33.40 -45.50
N ALA A 451 21.35 -33.47 -44.17
CA ALA A 451 21.92 -34.56 -43.39
C ALA A 451 21.26 -35.92 -43.70
N GLU A 452 19.93 -35.97 -43.86
CA GLU A 452 19.18 -37.18 -44.20
C GLU A 452 19.49 -37.66 -45.63
N PHE A 453 19.60 -36.73 -46.60
CA PHE A 453 20.00 -37.07 -47.95
C PHE A 453 21.37 -37.77 -47.98
N PHE A 454 22.37 -37.21 -47.31
CA PHE A 454 23.70 -37.80 -47.28
C PHE A 454 23.80 -39.02 -46.37
N GLY A 455 23.36 -38.91 -45.12
CA GLY A 455 23.44 -39.96 -44.10
C GLY A 455 22.65 -41.21 -44.46
N GLN A 456 21.44 -41.06 -45.02
CA GLN A 456 20.56 -42.18 -45.28
C GLN A 456 20.49 -42.54 -46.77
N SER A 457 20.17 -41.58 -47.65
CA SER A 457 19.90 -41.90 -49.06
C SER A 457 21.18 -42.25 -49.83
N VAL A 458 22.24 -41.44 -49.66
CA VAL A 458 23.53 -41.67 -50.28
C VAL A 458 24.20 -42.91 -49.71
N THR A 459 24.31 -43.02 -48.38
CA THR A 459 24.91 -44.20 -47.72
C THR A 459 24.20 -45.50 -48.08
N ALA A 460 22.86 -45.54 -48.05
CA ALA A 460 22.13 -46.75 -48.46
C ALA A 460 22.43 -47.14 -49.91
N THR A 461 22.53 -46.18 -50.83
CA THR A 461 22.85 -46.46 -52.24
C THR A 461 24.29 -46.97 -52.41
N ILE A 462 25.23 -46.47 -51.60
CA ILE A 462 26.60 -46.99 -51.52
C ILE A 462 26.60 -48.44 -51.04
N GLU A 463 25.82 -48.78 -50.01
CA GLU A 463 25.69 -50.15 -49.52
C GLU A 463 25.13 -51.12 -50.56
N TYR A 464 24.25 -50.65 -51.47
CA TYR A 464 23.77 -51.43 -52.61
C TYR A 464 24.79 -51.56 -53.77
N GLY A 465 25.92 -50.84 -53.71
CA GLY A 465 27.06 -50.93 -54.62
C GLY A 465 26.96 -50.07 -55.90
N SER A 466 25.77 -49.72 -56.36
CA SER A 466 25.60 -48.73 -57.43
C SER A 466 24.17 -48.20 -57.50
N GLY A 467 24.00 -46.95 -57.95
CA GLY A 467 22.69 -46.36 -58.15
C GLY A 467 22.72 -44.89 -58.56
N SER A 468 21.54 -44.39 -58.91
CA SER A 468 21.32 -42.97 -59.24
C SER A 468 20.29 -42.40 -58.28
N ILE A 469 20.64 -41.32 -57.59
CA ILE A 469 19.79 -40.66 -56.60
C ILE A 469 19.45 -39.26 -57.11
N PRO A 470 18.16 -38.90 -57.26
CA PRO A 470 17.80 -37.53 -57.59
C PRO A 470 18.19 -36.60 -56.42
N VAL A 471 18.91 -35.52 -56.72
CA VAL A 471 19.24 -34.49 -55.73
C VAL A 471 17.98 -33.68 -55.44
N PRO A 472 17.53 -33.57 -54.17
CA PRO A 472 16.40 -32.72 -53.80
C PRO A 472 16.65 -31.28 -54.23
N SER A 473 15.61 -30.58 -54.70
CA SER A 473 15.72 -29.19 -55.15
C SER A 473 16.11 -28.20 -54.04
N SER A 474 15.99 -28.60 -52.77
CA SER A 474 16.44 -27.84 -51.60
C SER A 474 17.95 -27.94 -51.36
N ILE A 475 18.67 -28.83 -52.04
CA ILE A 475 20.11 -29.01 -51.89
C ILE A 475 20.81 -28.45 -53.13
N ASP A 476 21.73 -27.51 -52.92
CA ASP A 476 22.54 -26.97 -54.01
C ASP A 476 23.42 -28.07 -54.63
N ALA A 477 23.28 -28.29 -55.93
CA ALA A 477 24.10 -29.24 -56.67
C ALA A 477 25.61 -28.94 -56.55
N THR A 478 25.99 -27.67 -56.35
CA THR A 478 27.41 -27.31 -56.13
C THR A 478 27.94 -27.83 -54.80
N LEU A 479 27.10 -27.94 -53.76
CA LEU A 479 27.47 -28.57 -52.48
C LEU A 479 27.73 -30.07 -52.70
N VAL A 480 26.81 -30.74 -53.40
CA VAL A 480 26.89 -32.17 -53.71
C VAL A 480 28.19 -32.46 -54.48
N GLU A 481 28.49 -31.67 -55.51
CA GLU A 481 29.72 -31.81 -56.30
C GLU A 481 30.99 -31.58 -55.46
N ARG A 482 30.99 -30.60 -54.54
CA ARG A 482 32.11 -30.33 -53.63
C ARG A 482 32.39 -31.46 -52.64
N LEU A 483 31.39 -32.29 -52.35
CA LEU A 483 31.51 -33.45 -51.47
C LEU A 483 32.04 -34.70 -52.17
N ARG A 484 32.29 -34.64 -53.49
CA ARG A 484 32.87 -35.74 -54.27
C ARG A 484 34.11 -36.34 -53.61
N VAL A 485 35.15 -35.53 -53.40
CA VAL A 485 36.44 -36.01 -52.87
C VAL A 485 36.29 -36.66 -51.48
N PRO A 486 35.61 -36.04 -50.50
CA PRO A 486 35.32 -36.68 -49.21
C PRO A 486 34.61 -38.04 -49.33
N PHE A 487 33.59 -38.16 -50.19
CA PHE A 487 32.83 -39.41 -50.36
C PHE A 487 33.60 -40.50 -51.10
N GLU A 488 34.32 -40.15 -52.17
CA GLU A 488 35.20 -41.10 -52.89
C GLU A 488 36.29 -41.67 -51.97
N GLN A 489 36.86 -40.84 -51.09
CA GLN A 489 37.88 -41.26 -50.12
C GLN A 489 37.32 -42.13 -49.00
N SER A 490 36.10 -41.84 -48.54
CA SER A 490 35.51 -42.55 -47.39
C SER A 490 34.98 -43.92 -47.79
N TYR A 491 34.39 -44.04 -48.98
CA TYR A 491 33.65 -45.24 -49.40
C TYR A 491 34.23 -45.97 -50.61
N TYR A 492 35.34 -45.49 -51.19
CA TYR A 492 35.98 -46.10 -52.38
C TYR A 492 35.02 -46.27 -53.58
N ILE A 493 34.20 -45.24 -53.83
CA ILE A 493 33.23 -45.16 -54.94
C ILE A 493 33.70 -44.17 -56.00
N GLU A 494 33.08 -44.23 -57.18
CA GLU A 494 33.09 -43.15 -58.17
C GLU A 494 31.81 -42.32 -58.00
N TYR A 495 31.96 -40.99 -57.89
CA TYR A 495 30.89 -40.07 -57.50
C TYR A 495 30.73 -38.99 -58.58
N GLU A 496 29.65 -39.04 -59.34
CA GLU A 496 29.39 -38.13 -60.46
C GLU A 496 28.02 -37.44 -60.33
N VAL A 497 28.01 -36.10 -60.41
CA VAL A 497 26.77 -35.32 -60.38
C VAL A 497 26.48 -34.82 -61.80
N ALA A 498 25.36 -35.26 -62.38
CA ALA A 498 24.94 -34.86 -63.72
C ALA A 498 23.43 -34.59 -63.76
N GLU A 499 23.03 -33.47 -64.35
CA GLU A 499 21.61 -33.09 -64.55
C GLU A 499 20.74 -33.13 -63.27
N GLY A 500 21.32 -32.86 -62.09
CA GLY A 500 20.60 -32.92 -60.81
C GLY A 500 20.40 -34.33 -60.25
N VAL A 501 21.13 -35.31 -60.79
CA VAL A 501 21.18 -36.69 -60.31
C VAL A 501 22.60 -37.02 -59.86
N LEU A 502 22.73 -37.61 -58.69
CA LEU A 502 23.97 -38.16 -58.17
C LEU A 502 24.08 -39.63 -58.59
N ASN A 503 25.09 -39.96 -59.39
CA ASN A 503 25.43 -41.31 -59.79
C ASN A 503 26.57 -41.83 -58.91
N ILE A 504 26.36 -43.01 -58.34
CA ILE A 504 27.32 -43.72 -57.50
C ILE A 504 27.61 -45.06 -58.17
N THR A 505 28.88 -45.34 -58.44
CA THR A 505 29.34 -46.62 -58.97
C THR A 505 30.50 -47.14 -58.13
N GLU A 506 30.48 -48.43 -57.81
CA GLU A 506 31.59 -49.09 -57.13
C GLU A 506 32.89 -48.90 -57.94
N SER A 507 33.92 -48.35 -57.31
CA SER A 507 35.18 -48.09 -57.98
C SER A 507 35.91 -49.42 -58.18
N ASN A 508 35.86 -49.95 -59.40
CA ASN A 508 36.65 -51.12 -59.77
C ASN A 508 38.12 -50.70 -59.85
N ASN A 509 38.84 -50.76 -58.73
CA ASN A 509 40.29 -50.59 -58.74
C ASN A 509 40.98 -51.97 -58.66
N PRO A 510 41.51 -52.51 -59.78
CA PRO A 510 42.22 -53.78 -59.78
C PRO A 510 43.72 -53.53 -59.67
N GLU A 511 44.28 -53.31 -58.48
CA GLU A 511 45.74 -53.24 -58.35
C GLU A 511 46.27 -53.94 -57.08
N THR A 512 46.48 -55.26 -57.23
CA THR A 512 47.61 -55.95 -56.61
C THR A 512 48.71 -56.03 -57.68
N GLU A 513 49.95 -55.70 -57.30
CA GLU A 513 51.21 -55.83 -58.05
C GLU A 513 51.50 -54.79 -59.16
N SER A 514 52.43 -53.87 -58.92
CA SER A 514 53.83 -54.04 -59.36
C SER A 514 54.63 -52.73 -59.27
N THR A 515 55.84 -52.88 -58.76
CA THR A 515 56.95 -51.92 -58.66
C THR A 515 57.31 -51.18 -59.96
N GLY A 516 57.64 -49.88 -59.82
CA GLY A 516 58.80 -49.28 -60.49
C GLY A 516 58.57 -47.95 -61.22
N GLY A 517 59.34 -46.92 -60.84
CA GLY A 517 59.80 -45.89 -61.79
C GLY A 517 59.33 -44.45 -61.56
N ASP A 518 60.02 -43.75 -60.65
CA ASP A 518 60.78 -42.51 -60.90
C ASP A 518 60.24 -41.46 -61.90
N ALA A 519 59.87 -40.28 -61.42
CA ALA A 519 60.36 -38.97 -61.92
C ALA A 519 59.72 -37.78 -61.16
N THR A 520 60.55 -37.10 -60.36
CA THR A 520 60.74 -35.63 -60.28
C THR A 520 59.79 -34.77 -61.15
N THR A 521 59.25 -33.60 -60.73
CA THR A 521 59.99 -32.40 -60.30
C THR A 521 59.02 -31.28 -59.90
N ASN A 522 59.39 -30.53 -58.85
CA ASN A 522 59.05 -29.15 -58.46
C ASN A 522 58.38 -28.22 -59.50
N SER A 523 57.50 -27.32 -59.04
CA SER A 523 57.88 -25.91 -58.78
C SER A 523 56.67 -25.03 -58.42
N THR A 524 56.79 -24.42 -57.25
CA THR A 524 56.14 -23.22 -56.71
C THR A 524 56.45 -21.92 -57.47
N GLY A 525 55.53 -20.95 -57.32
CA GLY A 525 55.77 -19.49 -57.44
C GLY A 525 55.43 -18.90 -58.82
N ALA A 526 54.91 -17.68 -58.98
CA ALA A 526 54.60 -16.58 -58.08
C ALA A 526 53.80 -15.52 -58.90
N GLU A 527 53.03 -14.68 -58.20
CA GLU A 527 52.77 -13.24 -58.48
C GLU A 527 52.28 -12.77 -59.88
N TYR A 528 51.16 -12.03 -59.91
CA TYR A 528 51.18 -10.66 -60.47
C TYR A 528 50.02 -9.79 -59.97
N SER A 529 50.37 -8.52 -59.75
CA SER A 529 49.58 -7.39 -59.27
C SER A 529 48.78 -6.71 -60.39
N GLY A 530 47.69 -6.02 -60.05
CA GLY A 530 46.92 -5.24 -61.02
C GLY A 530 45.96 -4.25 -60.36
N THR A 531 46.46 -3.05 -60.08
CA THR A 531 45.72 -1.87 -59.59
C THR A 531 45.17 -1.00 -60.73
N VAL A 532 43.95 -0.45 -60.50
CA VAL A 532 43.50 0.94 -60.76
C VAL A 532 42.72 1.29 -62.07
N ASP A 533 41.47 1.74 -61.84
CA ASP A 533 40.76 2.96 -62.32
C ASP A 533 39.57 2.95 -63.30
N SER A 534 38.55 3.72 -62.86
CA SER A 534 37.80 4.75 -63.59
C SER A 534 36.45 4.45 -64.30
N THR A 535 35.36 4.83 -63.60
CA THR A 535 34.26 5.78 -63.96
C THR A 535 33.27 5.56 -65.13
N GLY A 536 32.00 5.87 -64.83
CA GLY A 536 31.01 6.50 -65.73
C GLY A 536 29.70 5.70 -65.92
N GLU A 537 28.61 5.88 -65.17
CA GLU A 537 27.62 7.00 -65.08
C GLU A 537 26.35 6.79 -65.96
N HIS A 538 25.20 7.08 -65.32
CA HIS A 538 23.80 7.27 -65.81
C HIS A 538 22.93 6.05 -66.20
N ALA A 539 21.61 6.05 -66.04
CA ALA A 539 20.60 6.68 -65.18
C ALA A 539 19.24 6.21 -65.72
N ALA A 540 18.28 5.83 -64.86
CA ALA A 540 16.87 5.85 -65.24
C ALA A 540 15.95 6.08 -64.03
N LEU A 541 15.21 7.18 -64.13
CA LEU A 541 14.22 7.72 -63.20
C LEU A 541 12.87 7.00 -63.37
N THR A 542 12.20 6.70 -62.27
CA THR A 542 10.73 6.69 -62.19
C THR A 542 10.30 7.40 -60.91
N GLY A 543 9.59 8.51 -61.10
CA GLY A 543 9.07 9.36 -60.04
C GLY A 543 7.81 8.79 -59.38
N GLY A 544 7.72 8.99 -58.07
CA GLY A 544 6.52 8.84 -57.25
C GLY A 544 6.52 9.97 -56.20
N ASN A 545 5.33 10.46 -55.87
CA ASN A 545 5.07 11.65 -55.04
C ASN A 545 5.74 11.62 -53.64
N PRO A 546 6.03 12.79 -53.04
CA PRO A 546 6.70 12.91 -51.74
C PRO A 546 5.67 12.96 -50.60
N GLN A 547 5.33 11.81 -50.04
CA GLN A 547 4.72 11.65 -48.72
C GLN A 547 4.94 10.19 -48.34
N ASP A 548 5.64 9.95 -47.23
CA ASP A 548 6.07 8.65 -46.69
C ASP A 548 7.27 7.96 -47.38
N ALA A 549 8.41 8.66 -47.44
CA ALA A 549 9.70 7.96 -47.50
C ALA A 549 10.10 7.64 -46.05
N GLU A 550 10.03 6.37 -45.67
CA GLU A 550 10.56 5.85 -44.41
C GLU A 550 12.03 6.28 -44.28
N VAL A 551 12.32 7.13 -43.29
CA VAL A 551 13.67 7.63 -43.05
C VAL A 551 14.45 6.49 -42.42
N PRO A 552 15.52 5.96 -43.06
CA PRO A 552 16.30 4.87 -42.48
C PRO A 552 16.88 5.31 -41.14
N HIS A 553 16.60 4.55 -40.09
CA HIS A 553 16.98 4.87 -38.71
C HIS A 553 18.50 5.04 -38.53
N ASP A 554 19.29 4.20 -39.22
CA ASP A 554 20.75 4.28 -39.27
C ASP A 554 21.26 5.61 -39.86
N ASP A 555 20.51 6.19 -40.81
CA ASP A 555 20.90 7.47 -41.44
C ASP A 555 20.75 8.64 -40.47
N VAL A 556 19.79 8.57 -39.53
CA VAL A 556 19.62 9.57 -38.47
C VAL A 556 20.64 9.36 -37.35
N LEU A 557 20.89 8.11 -36.94
CA LEU A 557 21.91 7.80 -35.94
C LEU A 557 23.31 8.22 -36.36
N TYR A 558 23.65 8.09 -37.65
CA TYR A 558 24.91 8.57 -38.19
C TYR A 558 25.07 10.08 -37.98
N VAL A 559 24.06 10.88 -38.34
CA VAL A 559 24.12 12.34 -38.19
C VAL A 559 24.13 12.77 -36.71
N LEU A 560 23.41 12.07 -35.83
CA LEU A 560 23.47 12.29 -34.38
C LEU A 560 24.86 11.95 -33.80
N GLY A 561 25.52 10.90 -34.32
CA GLY A 561 26.90 10.56 -33.97
C GLY A 561 27.89 11.65 -34.39
N GLU A 562 27.75 12.21 -35.58
CA GLU A 562 28.56 13.33 -36.06
C GLU A 562 28.31 14.63 -35.27
N LEU A 563 27.07 14.89 -34.86
CA LEU A 563 26.74 15.99 -33.94
C LEU A 563 27.38 15.79 -32.56
N GLN A 564 27.38 14.56 -32.04
CA GLN A 564 28.06 14.24 -30.78
C GLN A 564 29.57 14.44 -30.87
N ALA A 565 30.19 14.01 -31.97
CA ALA A 565 31.61 14.21 -32.24
C ALA A 565 31.96 15.72 -32.29
N ASN A 566 31.11 16.54 -32.93
CA ASN A 566 31.30 18.00 -32.96
C ASN A 566 31.02 18.67 -31.62
N ALA A 567 30.06 18.18 -30.82
CA ALA A 567 29.85 18.65 -29.45
C ALA A 567 31.07 18.41 -28.54
N ALA A 568 31.87 17.36 -28.84
CA ALA A 568 33.10 17.09 -28.10
C ALA A 568 34.24 18.08 -28.42
N SER A 569 34.25 18.66 -29.62
CA SER A 569 35.26 19.61 -30.08
C SER A 569 34.91 21.08 -29.74
N GLN A 570 33.63 21.42 -29.59
CA GLN A 570 33.14 22.79 -29.35
C GLN A 570 32.90 23.09 -27.85
N ARG A 571 33.97 23.08 -27.03
CA ARG A 571 33.86 23.31 -25.57
C ARG A 571 33.36 24.73 -25.23
N GLY A 572 32.30 24.82 -24.43
CA GLY A 572 31.84 26.07 -23.80
C GLY A 572 30.82 26.88 -24.60
N LYS A 573 30.31 26.36 -25.72
CA LYS A 573 29.18 26.95 -26.46
C LYS A 573 27.90 26.20 -26.11
N SER A 574 26.76 26.89 -26.01
CA SER A 574 25.42 26.28 -25.82
C SER A 574 24.83 25.71 -27.11
N THR A 575 25.43 26.04 -28.27
CA THR A 575 25.00 25.58 -29.59
C THR A 575 26.05 24.66 -30.20
N VAL A 576 25.60 23.51 -30.72
CA VAL A 576 26.42 22.56 -31.50
C VAL A 576 26.07 22.74 -32.97
N GLU A 577 27.08 23.04 -33.79
CA GLU A 577 26.91 23.27 -35.23
C GLU A 577 27.67 22.22 -36.05
N LEU A 578 26.97 21.62 -37.02
CA LEU A 578 27.52 20.67 -38.00
C LEU A 578 27.35 21.24 -39.40
N GLN A 579 28.45 21.34 -40.16
CA GLN A 579 28.41 21.75 -41.56
C GLN A 579 27.86 20.61 -42.42
N THR A 580 26.73 20.83 -43.10
CA THR A 580 26.10 19.78 -43.90
C THR A 580 26.96 19.35 -45.10
N GLU A 581 27.91 20.18 -45.54
CA GLU A 581 28.89 19.85 -46.59
C GLU A 581 29.89 18.77 -46.17
N GLN A 582 30.10 18.56 -44.87
CA GLN A 582 31.03 17.55 -44.34
C GLN A 582 30.38 16.16 -44.25
N LEU A 583 29.06 16.07 -44.46
CA LEU A 583 28.32 14.81 -44.46
C LEU A 583 28.29 14.21 -45.87
N PRO A 584 28.30 12.86 -46.02
CA PRO A 584 28.03 12.23 -47.31
C PRO A 584 26.62 12.57 -47.83
N ALA A 585 26.47 12.71 -49.16
CA ALA A 585 25.23 13.16 -49.81
C ALA A 585 23.97 12.33 -49.45
N LYS A 586 24.16 11.06 -49.04
CA LYS A 586 23.07 10.18 -48.55
C LYS A 586 22.38 10.77 -47.31
N PHE A 587 23.12 11.43 -46.42
CA PHE A 587 22.65 11.92 -45.12
C PHE A 587 22.20 13.39 -45.13
N ILE A 588 22.36 14.09 -46.27
CA ILE A 588 21.95 15.50 -46.44
C ILE A 588 20.50 15.61 -47.00
N LYS A 589 19.72 14.54 -46.95
CA LYS A 589 18.32 14.59 -47.42
C LYS A 589 17.46 15.39 -46.44
N SER A 590 16.58 16.24 -46.97
CA SER A 590 15.67 17.06 -46.13
C SER A 590 14.80 16.21 -45.19
N ALA A 591 14.46 14.97 -45.57
CA ALA A 591 13.72 14.05 -44.72
C ALA A 591 14.50 13.65 -43.45
N VAL A 592 15.79 13.33 -43.57
CA VAL A 592 16.67 12.97 -42.45
C VAL A 592 16.87 14.15 -41.51
N LEU A 593 17.11 15.34 -42.06
CA LEU A 593 17.33 16.55 -41.26
C LEU A 593 16.06 17.05 -40.55
N ASN A 594 14.89 16.91 -41.20
CA ASN A 594 13.60 17.23 -40.58
C ASN A 594 13.23 16.23 -39.48
N GLU A 595 13.57 14.94 -39.66
CA GLU A 595 13.36 13.93 -38.63
C GLU A 595 14.20 14.26 -37.38
N ILE A 596 15.49 14.57 -37.55
CA ILE A 596 16.38 15.01 -36.46
C ILE A 596 15.81 16.24 -35.75
N LYS A 597 15.33 17.24 -36.50
CA LYS A 597 14.69 18.42 -35.94
C LYS A 597 13.47 18.05 -35.10
N SER A 598 12.54 17.29 -35.68
CA SER A 598 11.29 16.92 -35.02
C SER A 598 11.51 16.08 -33.75
N PHE A 599 12.54 15.22 -33.77
CA PHE A 599 12.92 14.39 -32.65
C PHE A 599 13.62 15.20 -31.55
N ALA A 600 14.61 16.01 -31.91
CA ALA A 600 15.40 16.78 -30.95
C ALA A 600 14.58 17.89 -30.28
N GLU A 601 13.66 18.56 -30.98
CA GLU A 601 12.77 19.57 -30.39
C GLU A 601 11.77 19.01 -29.37
N ARG A 602 11.51 17.69 -29.36
CA ARG A 602 10.65 17.05 -28.34
C ARG A 602 11.36 16.78 -27.02
N GLN A 603 12.68 16.99 -26.96
CA GLN A 603 13.50 16.68 -25.80
C GLN A 603 13.65 17.94 -24.94
N GLY A 604 13.33 17.84 -23.65
CA GLY A 604 13.22 19.01 -22.76
C GLY A 604 14.50 19.85 -22.59
N ASP A 605 15.67 19.28 -22.92
CA ASP A 605 16.97 19.95 -22.81
C ASP A 605 17.38 20.70 -24.10
N VAL A 606 16.59 20.60 -25.18
CA VAL A 606 16.85 21.27 -26.47
C VAL A 606 15.94 22.49 -26.61
N VAL A 607 16.53 23.67 -26.83
CA VAL A 607 15.80 24.95 -26.95
C VAL A 607 15.36 25.19 -28.38
N HIS A 608 16.25 24.91 -29.34
CA HIS A 608 15.98 25.17 -30.75
C HIS A 608 16.83 24.31 -31.67
N VAL A 609 16.27 23.90 -32.80
CA VAL A 609 16.99 23.19 -33.86
C VAL A 609 16.80 23.92 -35.20
N ALA A 610 17.91 24.42 -35.75
CA ALA A 610 17.95 25.07 -37.04
C ALA A 610 18.45 24.10 -38.11
N VAL A 611 17.58 23.83 -39.10
CA VAL A 611 17.88 23.05 -40.30
C VAL A 611 17.94 24.00 -41.48
N PRO A 612 18.96 23.92 -42.36
CA PRO A 612 19.04 24.75 -43.55
C PRO A 612 17.93 24.37 -44.54
N SER A 613 17.27 25.38 -45.12
CA SER A 613 16.12 25.17 -46.00
C SER A 613 16.45 24.45 -47.32
N ASN A 614 17.74 24.36 -47.70
CA ASN A 614 18.18 23.72 -48.95
C ASN A 614 19.65 23.24 -48.88
N PRO A 615 19.95 22.10 -48.21
CA PRO A 615 21.34 21.65 -48.02
C PRO A 615 21.84 20.75 -49.16
N PRO A 616 23.15 20.78 -49.50
CA PRO A 616 24.18 21.78 -49.13
C PRO A 616 24.22 23.00 -50.09
N PRO A 617 24.59 24.22 -49.62
CA PRO A 617 25.35 24.54 -48.39
C PRO A 617 24.50 24.94 -47.15
N GLY A 618 24.96 24.62 -45.92
CA GLY A 618 24.28 24.99 -44.67
C GLY A 618 24.87 24.42 -43.37
N PHE A 619 24.31 24.85 -42.23
CA PHE A 619 24.63 24.33 -40.89
C PHE A 619 23.39 23.71 -40.25
N LEU A 620 23.52 22.50 -39.73
CA LEU A 620 22.58 21.93 -38.76
C LEU A 620 23.03 22.39 -37.36
N SER A 621 22.21 23.21 -36.70
CA SER A 621 22.53 23.78 -35.39
C SER A 621 21.53 23.34 -34.33
N ILE A 622 22.01 22.82 -33.20
CA ILE A 622 21.18 22.45 -32.04
C ILE A 622 21.60 23.30 -30.85
N GLU A 623 20.65 24.09 -30.32
CA GLU A 623 20.83 24.91 -29.14
C GLU A 623 20.27 24.21 -27.90
N VAL A 624 21.06 24.18 -26.84
CA VAL A 624 20.78 23.48 -25.57
C VAL A 624 20.51 24.50 -24.46
N ALA A 625 19.65 24.13 -23.51
CA ALA A 625 19.25 24.99 -22.41
C ALA A 625 20.43 25.44 -21.52
N ASP A 626 20.31 26.65 -20.97
CA ASP A 626 21.34 27.26 -20.11
C ASP A 626 21.68 26.37 -18.90
N GLY A 627 22.97 26.14 -18.68
CA GLY A 627 23.46 25.27 -17.60
C GLY A 627 23.50 23.78 -17.93
N VAL A 628 23.00 23.36 -19.09
CA VAL A 628 23.05 21.97 -19.55
C VAL A 628 24.25 21.76 -20.50
N SER A 629 24.97 20.65 -20.33
CA SER A 629 26.12 20.33 -21.17
C SER A 629 25.66 19.83 -22.56
N PRO A 630 26.01 20.49 -23.67
CA PRO A 630 25.60 20.04 -25.00
C PRO A 630 26.10 18.64 -25.35
N ARG A 631 27.28 18.26 -24.83
CA ARG A 631 27.81 16.90 -24.99
C ARG A 631 26.94 15.84 -24.31
N ARG A 632 26.36 16.15 -23.15
CA ARG A 632 25.43 15.27 -22.46
C ARG A 632 24.13 15.15 -23.26
N VAL A 633 23.60 16.26 -23.77
CA VAL A 633 22.37 16.26 -24.57
C VAL A 633 22.56 15.50 -25.88
N MET A 634 23.65 15.70 -26.63
CA MET A 634 23.88 14.94 -27.87
C MET A 634 24.04 13.44 -27.62
N LYS A 635 24.70 13.05 -26.51
CA LYS A 635 24.78 11.63 -26.10
C LYS A 635 23.39 11.07 -25.77
N GLN A 636 22.56 11.86 -25.09
CA GLN A 636 21.20 11.48 -24.73
C GLN A 636 20.30 11.37 -25.96
N LEU A 637 20.39 12.31 -26.91
CA LEU A 637 19.66 12.24 -28.18
C LEU A 637 19.99 10.97 -28.94
N GLN A 638 21.28 10.62 -29.04
CA GLN A 638 21.69 9.39 -29.70
C GLN A 638 21.19 8.14 -28.96
N SER A 639 21.26 8.11 -27.63
CA SER A 639 20.81 6.94 -26.83
C SER A 639 19.30 6.79 -26.71
N VAL A 640 18.53 7.87 -26.89
CA VAL A 640 17.07 7.85 -26.89
C VAL A 640 16.53 7.56 -28.29
N TYR A 641 17.30 7.92 -29.33
CA TYR A 641 16.95 7.60 -30.71
C TYR A 641 17.31 6.16 -31.08
N ALA A 642 18.47 5.66 -30.62
CA ALA A 642 18.89 4.27 -30.75
C ALA A 642 18.03 3.35 -29.88
#